data_AF-A0A967EDD8-F1
#
_entry.id   AF-A0A967EDD8-F1
#
_cell.length_a   1.000
_cell.length_b   1.000
_cell.length_c   1.000
_cell.angle_alpha   90.00
_cell.angle_beta   90.00
_cell.angle_gamma   90.00
#
_symmetry.space_group_name_H-M   'P 1'
#
loop_
_entity.id
_entity.type
_entity.pdbx_description
1 polymer ?
#
loop_
_entity_poly.entity_id
_entity_poly.type
_entity_poly.pdbx_seq_one_letter_code
_entity_poly.pdbx_strand_id
1 'polypeptide(L)'
;MRPGTFLVRAIQKESRQSSEGLMSDTTNTPLDVKSGTGITTLSSSVTSAIIESGGILSMTSGGVVSSVTVEDGGKLFVGKAGDHTSEPGVQGTVSGGTVAAGGILTISGGGLIENTTVATNAFVVASGAAASNVTLSGSNVLESLYGTDSGTVILAGTKQDINDGGVASGATVSAGGNQLILAGGSAYGTIAYGVAGLAQESITNAGYISGAQLIGSGALLHADAGSADGTLLISGGSALIESGAIMNDTTVESGGVLFVHAGGNASGVVVESGGHISGAGGTTAAGATVANITNATVQSGGELDAINTTVSGATVESNGCLVAYHDSGYTPTIDAVTVQAGGTLELVQSDITVTNLTLASGGMLALDALKGADTPSVSVSGDTVTITATSNGTTLTQTLSFADTQGALTPEEFSSADWSDGVLTYVACYLLGTLIAVENEEVPVETLRIGDHVRTASGALRPIRWIGRRSYAPEFVASNSSLFPVLFRAGSLGEGLPRRDLRVSAMHAMFLNGVLVPAGALINGHSIVRDESIGEVNYFHIELDTHDVLLAEGAASESYVEDGARGIFQNFSEYYTLYPDASREWAVRCAPYVDEGETLRAIRAKLEEHASLLEMAEVMQEFEDDSRFQGWLDSVTHSRIEGWAWDARHPFDMACVEILVDGRSIATLSADRQRGDIARAGMGAGWAGFRLDLDEPLDWRCAHRIEVRHAVSKVPLSGSPKMLEPLEVLDEAMEHAITRAVKGLASRPERLRALSFMTEQVERLRAQEAECDMRRDEVEALGKARRRAGRAAASMPEIRRALVLAETLPCDGLSSEATTLLSHMRGLKRLGYDVTFAAVDQCVPAAMAAELDAEGVSVAQAPLYTSVDDLLRRQADGFEVMYLRGQSVALAYAGLARRYLPRARLLFALRSLRHLALARRAEVQQVPELGRAVAQLRTQELTTALLCDAVIVHSEMEATSLRTLAPMLNVHVAPWDVTGVPTSVDAAQRSGVAFLGHYGHMETLEAASWLVRDVMPRVWAQASHIRCVLAGEGPQDVVSALARAADETCGGVEVVGPVDNLSRDLFSAVRLGVASQRLGAGVAAKVVDTFAAGLPCVMTPVAAEGLSLSKRLETLVCGDANSMARRIVRLHDTPEKAEALGRSGQRMVQAAFTADAVASGLAAALNVTMPAVRLRA
;
A
#
# COMPACT_ATOMS: atom_id res chain seq x y z
N MET A 1 15.91 46.08 -12.73
CA MET A 1 17.35 46.17 -13.06
C MET A 1 17.92 44.76 -13.03
N ARG A 2 18.42 44.23 -14.15
CA ARG A 2 18.70 42.79 -14.35
C ARG A 2 20.06 42.36 -13.72
N PRO A 3 20.15 41.26 -12.96
CA PRO A 3 21.38 40.75 -12.33
C PRO A 3 22.55 40.48 -13.30
N GLY A 4 22.26 40.02 -14.54
CA GLY A 4 23.28 39.78 -15.57
C GLY A 4 24.07 41.04 -15.99
N THR A 5 23.48 42.22 -15.83
CA THR A 5 24.14 43.49 -16.18
C THR A 5 25.33 43.81 -15.25
N PHE A 6 25.34 43.30 -14.01
CA PHE A 6 26.42 43.56 -13.06
C PHE A 6 27.64 42.69 -13.32
N LEU A 7 27.46 41.41 -13.66
CA LEU A 7 28.56 40.51 -13.98
C LEU A 7 29.23 40.94 -15.30
N VAL A 8 28.44 41.25 -16.34
CA VAL A 8 28.95 41.76 -17.61
C VAL A 8 29.65 43.11 -17.43
N ARG A 9 29.14 44.02 -16.60
CA ARG A 9 29.81 45.31 -16.29
C ARG A 9 31.07 45.14 -15.44
N ALA A 10 31.12 44.17 -14.52
CA ALA A 10 32.32 43.86 -13.75
C ALA A 10 33.42 43.25 -14.64
N ILE A 11 33.06 42.37 -15.57
CA ILE A 11 33.94 41.78 -16.58
C ILE A 11 34.44 42.86 -17.56
N GLN A 12 33.57 43.77 -18.01
CA GLN A 12 33.99 44.92 -18.84
C GLN A 12 34.97 45.84 -18.10
N LYS A 13 34.85 45.95 -16.77
CA LYS A 13 35.77 46.75 -15.93
C LYS A 13 37.15 46.10 -15.79
N GLU A 14 37.22 44.76 -15.71
CA GLU A 14 38.49 44.01 -15.76
C GLU A 14 39.12 44.07 -17.16
N SER A 15 38.34 43.92 -18.24
CA SER A 15 38.86 43.99 -19.63
C SER A 15 39.45 45.35 -20.01
N ARG A 16 38.95 46.45 -19.42
CA ARG A 16 39.47 47.82 -19.65
C ARG A 16 40.76 48.10 -18.89
N GLN A 17 41.15 47.28 -17.91
CA GLN A 17 42.36 47.48 -17.11
C GLN A 17 43.59 46.71 -17.61
N SER A 18 43.48 45.84 -18.61
CA SER A 18 44.59 45.06 -19.18
C SER A 18 44.70 45.25 -20.69
N SER A 19 45.24 46.40 -21.14
CA SER A 19 45.38 46.73 -22.57
C SER A 19 46.66 46.17 -23.24
N GLU A 20 47.23 45.07 -22.74
CA GLU A 20 48.32 44.34 -23.39
C GLU A 20 47.92 42.86 -23.52
N GLY A 21 47.14 42.53 -24.56
CA GLY A 21 46.78 41.14 -24.87
C GLY A 21 47.77 40.52 -25.85
N LEU A 22 48.37 39.38 -25.52
CA LEU A 22 49.09 38.56 -26.49
C LEU A 22 48.08 37.98 -27.50
N MET A 23 48.20 38.36 -28.77
CA MET A 23 47.56 37.68 -29.89
C MET A 23 48.37 36.42 -30.23
N SER A 24 47.80 35.23 -30.01
CA SER A 24 48.41 33.98 -30.46
C SER A 24 47.90 33.60 -31.85
N ASP A 25 48.71 33.85 -32.89
CA ASP A 25 48.38 33.54 -34.28
C ASP A 25 48.88 32.13 -34.69
N THR A 26 48.82 31.17 -33.76
CA THR A 26 49.30 29.80 -33.96
C THR A 26 48.16 28.87 -34.36
N THR A 27 48.08 28.55 -35.64
CA THR A 27 47.10 27.59 -36.17
C THR A 27 47.53 26.15 -35.86
N ASN A 28 46.60 25.30 -35.40
CA ASN A 28 46.77 23.85 -35.22
C ASN A 28 47.79 23.37 -34.14
N THR A 29 48.09 24.18 -33.12
CA THR A 29 48.90 23.73 -31.96
C THR A 29 48.13 23.84 -30.64
N PRO A 30 48.44 23.01 -29.63
CA PRO A 30 47.90 23.17 -28.27
C PRO A 30 48.23 24.56 -27.68
N LEU A 31 47.27 25.14 -26.98
CA LEU A 31 47.40 26.42 -26.27
C LEU A 31 47.37 26.18 -24.76
N ASP A 32 48.29 26.81 -24.02
CA ASP A 32 48.36 26.73 -22.55
C ASP A 32 48.28 28.16 -21.98
N VAL A 33 47.24 28.45 -21.20
CA VAL A 33 46.89 29.78 -20.69
C VAL A 33 47.10 29.81 -19.18
N LYS A 34 48.13 30.55 -18.73
CA LYS A 34 48.59 30.55 -17.33
C LYS A 34 48.25 31.84 -16.60
N SER A 35 48.37 31.80 -15.27
CA SER A 35 48.25 33.02 -14.45
C SER A 35 49.31 34.06 -14.84
N GLY A 36 48.92 35.34 -14.93
CA GLY A 36 49.85 36.46 -15.16
C GLY A 36 50.13 36.80 -16.63
N THR A 37 49.55 36.09 -17.60
CA THR A 37 49.70 36.39 -19.05
C THR A 37 48.71 37.44 -19.58
N GLY A 38 47.86 38.02 -18.71
CA GLY A 38 46.74 38.88 -19.14
C GLY A 38 45.63 38.09 -19.82
N ILE A 39 44.71 38.80 -20.48
CA ILE A 39 43.63 38.17 -21.28
C ILE A 39 44.26 37.65 -22.59
N THR A 40 44.26 36.34 -22.78
CA THR A 40 44.69 35.72 -24.04
C THR A 40 43.53 35.76 -25.01
N THR A 41 43.68 36.43 -26.15
CA THR A 41 42.64 36.52 -27.19
C THR A 41 42.96 35.56 -28.33
N LEU A 42 42.01 34.67 -28.63
CA LEU A 42 42.12 33.71 -29.72
C LEU A 42 41.20 34.11 -30.88
N SER A 43 41.76 34.23 -32.07
CA SER A 43 41.06 34.53 -33.33
C SER A 43 41.33 33.52 -34.44
N SER A 44 41.99 32.40 -34.12
CA SER A 44 42.37 31.32 -35.06
C SER A 44 42.07 29.94 -34.47
N SER A 45 42.23 28.87 -35.26
CA SER A 45 41.91 27.50 -34.84
C SER A 45 43.06 26.81 -34.11
N VAL A 46 42.78 26.22 -32.94
CA VAL A 46 43.71 25.39 -32.15
C VAL A 46 43.09 24.03 -31.83
N THR A 47 43.93 23.01 -31.68
CA THR A 47 43.48 21.63 -31.42
C THR A 47 43.03 21.43 -29.99
N SER A 48 43.64 22.11 -29.03
CA SER A 48 43.28 22.03 -27.62
C SER A 48 43.73 23.27 -26.86
N ALA A 49 43.01 23.63 -25.78
CA ALA A 49 43.41 24.67 -24.87
C ALA A 49 43.30 24.22 -23.40
N ILE A 50 44.33 24.46 -22.59
CA ILE A 50 44.30 24.29 -21.13
C ILE A 50 44.34 25.67 -20.50
N ILE A 51 43.38 25.95 -19.63
CA ILE A 51 43.31 27.21 -18.87
C ILE A 51 43.57 26.86 -17.41
N GLU A 52 44.80 27.10 -16.97
CA GLU A 52 45.22 26.91 -15.59
C GLU A 52 44.58 27.97 -14.67
N SER A 53 44.71 27.77 -13.35
CA SER A 53 44.21 28.71 -12.35
C SER A 53 44.70 30.14 -12.59
N GLY A 54 43.79 31.11 -12.66
CA GLY A 54 44.10 32.52 -12.93
C GLY A 54 44.36 32.87 -14.40
N GLY A 55 44.35 31.90 -15.31
CA GLY A 55 44.36 32.10 -16.76
C GLY A 55 43.02 32.61 -17.29
N ILE A 56 43.05 33.46 -18.31
CA ILE A 56 41.83 33.99 -18.98
C ILE A 56 41.97 33.81 -20.49
N LEU A 57 41.08 33.01 -21.09
CA LEU A 57 40.96 32.85 -22.53
C LEU A 57 39.69 33.53 -23.04
N SER A 58 39.83 34.41 -24.03
CA SER A 58 38.71 35.03 -24.74
C SER A 58 38.77 34.66 -26.22
N MET A 59 37.74 33.98 -26.71
CA MET A 59 37.62 33.57 -28.11
C MET A 59 36.81 34.60 -28.89
N THR A 60 37.40 35.15 -29.94
CA THR A 60 36.83 36.16 -30.84
C THR A 60 36.72 35.63 -32.27
N SER A 61 36.14 36.41 -33.18
CA SER A 61 35.83 36.02 -34.58
C SER A 61 36.93 35.19 -35.23
N GLY A 62 36.60 33.96 -35.63
CA GLY A 62 37.52 32.99 -36.26
C GLY A 62 38.20 32.01 -35.28
N GLY A 63 38.06 32.22 -33.97
CA GLY A 63 38.57 31.33 -32.93
C GLY A 63 37.81 30.00 -32.86
N VAL A 64 38.51 28.89 -33.05
CA VAL A 64 37.95 27.53 -32.92
C VAL A 64 38.85 26.70 -32.02
N VAL A 65 38.28 26.04 -31.01
CA VAL A 65 38.99 25.12 -30.11
C VAL A 65 38.30 23.77 -30.17
N SER A 66 39.01 22.73 -30.58
CA SER A 66 38.41 21.39 -30.64
C SER A 66 38.18 20.77 -29.27
N SER A 67 39.05 21.05 -28.28
CA SER A 67 38.90 20.59 -26.90
C SER A 67 39.44 21.61 -25.89
N VAL A 68 38.66 22.01 -24.89
CA VAL A 68 39.12 22.92 -23.83
C VAL A 68 39.06 22.26 -22.45
N THR A 69 40.08 22.50 -21.63
CA THR A 69 40.08 22.14 -20.21
C THR A 69 40.25 23.41 -19.39
N VAL A 70 39.24 23.75 -18.59
CA VAL A 70 39.27 24.89 -17.67
C VAL A 70 39.42 24.36 -16.25
N GLU A 71 40.58 24.60 -15.65
CA GLU A 71 40.87 24.20 -14.28
C GLU A 71 40.24 25.17 -13.26
N ASP A 72 40.32 24.83 -11.97
CA ASP A 72 39.81 25.66 -10.88
C ASP A 72 40.48 27.06 -10.90
N GLY A 73 39.67 28.10 -10.99
CA GLY A 73 40.11 29.50 -11.10
C GLY A 73 40.45 29.97 -12.51
N GLY A 74 40.35 29.11 -13.53
CA GLY A 74 40.46 29.50 -14.95
C GLY A 74 39.16 30.14 -15.46
N LYS A 75 39.27 31.06 -16.44
CA LYS A 75 38.11 31.75 -17.05
C LYS A 75 38.08 31.57 -18.57
N LEU A 76 36.96 31.09 -19.11
CA LEU A 76 36.71 30.95 -20.54
C LEU A 76 35.55 31.87 -20.98
N PHE A 77 35.85 32.75 -21.94
CA PHE A 77 34.88 33.61 -22.60
C PHE A 77 34.78 33.24 -24.08
N VAL A 78 33.60 32.83 -24.54
CA VAL A 78 33.37 32.45 -25.95
C VAL A 78 32.42 33.46 -26.60
N GLY A 79 32.90 34.26 -27.57
CA GLY A 79 32.08 35.23 -28.30
C GLY A 79 32.67 36.65 -28.33
N LYS A 80 31.86 37.64 -28.76
CA LYS A 80 32.37 39.00 -29.05
C LYS A 80 32.88 39.74 -27.80
N ALA A 81 34.18 40.04 -27.77
CA ALA A 81 34.75 41.05 -26.88
C ALA A 81 34.53 42.46 -27.46
N GLY A 82 33.36 43.05 -27.19
CA GLY A 82 33.13 44.49 -27.40
C GLY A 82 32.35 44.91 -28.67
N ASP A 83 31.43 45.83 -28.41
CA ASP A 83 30.68 46.75 -29.29
C ASP A 83 29.54 46.24 -30.20
N HIS A 84 28.43 46.97 -30.11
CA HIS A 84 27.16 46.80 -30.80
C HIS A 84 27.24 47.38 -32.21
N THR A 85 27.73 46.63 -33.20
CA THR A 85 27.43 46.91 -34.61
C THR A 85 27.34 45.60 -35.41
N SER A 86 26.31 45.58 -36.25
CA SER A 86 25.72 44.56 -37.11
C SER A 86 26.68 43.69 -37.95
N GLU A 87 26.75 42.39 -37.68
CA GLU A 87 26.73 41.28 -38.67
C GLU A 87 26.34 39.94 -37.96
N PRO A 88 25.49 39.08 -38.56
CA PRO A 88 25.09 37.80 -37.99
C PRO A 88 26.06 36.69 -38.42
N GLY A 89 26.89 36.20 -37.49
CA GLY A 89 27.77 35.04 -37.72
C GLY A 89 28.37 34.52 -36.40
N VAL A 90 28.65 33.21 -36.34
CA VAL A 90 29.33 32.56 -35.20
C VAL A 90 30.75 33.11 -35.09
N GLN A 91 31.08 33.72 -33.95
CA GLN A 91 32.35 34.41 -33.73
C GLN A 91 33.33 33.59 -32.86
N GLY A 92 32.91 32.54 -32.16
CA GLY A 92 33.85 31.64 -31.49
C GLY A 92 33.22 30.28 -31.19
N THR A 93 33.95 29.19 -31.42
CA THR A 93 33.42 27.81 -31.30
C THR A 93 34.32 26.93 -30.45
N VAL A 94 33.73 26.27 -29.45
CA VAL A 94 34.35 25.19 -28.68
C VAL A 94 33.60 23.90 -28.97
N SER A 95 34.25 22.88 -29.52
CA SER A 95 33.57 21.64 -29.95
C SER A 95 33.67 20.48 -28.95
N GLY A 96 34.30 20.71 -27.80
CA GLY A 96 34.41 19.76 -26.71
C GLY A 96 35.18 20.34 -25.53
N GLY A 97 34.96 19.81 -24.33
CA GLY A 97 35.75 20.23 -23.18
C GLY A 97 35.20 19.87 -21.81
N THR A 98 35.95 20.30 -20.79
CA THR A 98 35.60 20.15 -19.38
C THR A 98 35.86 21.44 -18.63
N VAL A 99 34.90 21.90 -17.84
CA VAL A 99 35.05 23.05 -16.93
C VAL A 99 34.95 22.56 -15.49
N ALA A 100 36.02 22.73 -14.71
CA ALA A 100 36.08 22.35 -13.31
C ALA A 100 35.21 23.25 -12.41
N ALA A 101 34.99 22.83 -11.15
CA ALA A 101 34.05 23.47 -10.25
C ALA A 101 34.38 24.93 -9.89
N GLY A 102 35.67 25.26 -9.80
CA GLY A 102 36.14 26.62 -9.59
C GLY A 102 36.34 27.43 -10.87
N GLY A 103 36.09 26.87 -12.06
CA GLY A 103 36.22 27.56 -13.34
C GLY A 103 35.07 28.54 -13.61
N ILE A 104 35.19 29.41 -14.61
CA ILE A 104 34.10 30.30 -15.08
C ILE A 104 33.92 30.10 -16.58
N LEU A 105 32.68 29.91 -17.02
CA LEU A 105 32.33 29.80 -18.44
C LEU A 105 31.23 30.80 -18.80
N THR A 106 31.54 31.73 -19.71
CA THR A 106 30.55 32.66 -20.26
C THR A 106 30.55 32.63 -21.77
N ILE A 107 29.39 32.34 -22.36
CA ILE A 107 29.15 32.41 -23.79
C ILE A 107 28.40 33.70 -24.09
N SER A 108 28.99 34.53 -24.93
CA SER A 108 28.45 35.81 -25.37
C SER A 108 27.81 35.67 -26.75
N GLY A 109 27.05 36.67 -27.19
CA GLY A 109 26.41 36.64 -28.52
C GLY A 109 27.39 36.26 -29.65
N GLY A 110 26.97 35.31 -30.49
CA GLY A 110 27.78 34.70 -31.55
C GLY A 110 28.72 33.58 -31.09
N GLY A 111 28.82 33.27 -29.80
CA GLY A 111 29.59 32.13 -29.29
C GLY A 111 28.80 30.81 -29.37
N LEU A 112 29.51 29.70 -29.61
CA LEU A 112 28.99 28.34 -29.62
C LEU A 112 29.86 27.43 -28.75
N ILE A 113 29.25 26.65 -27.85
CA ILE A 113 29.90 25.51 -27.20
C ILE A 113 29.16 24.22 -27.52
N GLU A 114 29.89 23.13 -27.73
CA GLU A 114 29.35 21.81 -28.00
C GLU A 114 30.07 20.75 -27.17
N ASN A 115 29.39 19.66 -26.84
CA ASN A 115 29.96 18.44 -26.23
C ASN A 115 30.85 18.71 -25.00
N THR A 116 30.38 19.56 -24.09
CA THR A 116 31.17 20.04 -22.96
C THR A 116 30.56 19.62 -21.63
N THR A 117 31.39 19.11 -20.72
CA THR A 117 30.99 18.82 -19.34
C THR A 117 31.31 20.02 -18.45
N VAL A 118 30.32 20.53 -17.74
CA VAL A 118 30.41 21.76 -16.95
C VAL A 118 30.12 21.45 -15.49
N ALA A 119 31.12 21.67 -14.62
CA ALA A 119 31.01 21.44 -13.18
C ALA A 119 31.01 22.71 -12.33
N THR A 120 30.97 23.88 -12.97
CA THR A 120 31.00 25.19 -12.29
C THR A 120 29.60 25.73 -11.98
N ASN A 121 29.49 26.54 -10.93
CA ASN A 121 28.29 27.33 -10.62
C ASN A 121 28.22 28.68 -11.39
N ALA A 122 29.18 28.95 -12.27
CA ALA A 122 29.31 30.19 -13.02
C ALA A 122 29.25 29.93 -14.54
N PHE A 123 28.20 29.24 -14.99
CA PHE A 123 27.95 28.99 -16.41
C PHE A 123 26.81 29.87 -16.94
N VAL A 124 27.10 30.71 -17.93
CA VAL A 124 26.13 31.65 -18.52
C VAL A 124 26.13 31.53 -20.05
N VAL A 125 24.96 31.30 -20.63
CA VAL A 125 24.72 31.37 -22.09
C VAL A 125 23.91 32.62 -22.38
N ALA A 126 24.55 33.68 -22.87
CA ALA A 126 23.91 34.97 -23.08
C ALA A 126 22.98 34.97 -24.31
N SER A 127 22.15 36.00 -24.44
CA SER A 127 21.31 36.19 -25.63
C SER A 127 22.14 36.23 -26.91
N GLY A 128 21.71 35.46 -27.93
CA GLY A 128 22.42 35.28 -29.20
C GLY A 128 23.62 34.31 -29.14
N ALA A 129 23.84 33.64 -28.00
CA ALA A 129 24.79 32.54 -27.86
C ALA A 129 24.09 31.17 -27.98
N ALA A 130 24.86 30.13 -28.30
CA ALA A 130 24.36 28.77 -28.40
C ALA A 130 25.23 27.78 -27.59
N ALA A 131 24.56 26.79 -27.01
CA ALA A 131 25.16 25.60 -26.42
C ALA A 131 24.51 24.34 -27.02
N SER A 132 25.27 23.25 -27.12
CA SER A 132 24.75 21.94 -27.51
C SER A 132 25.46 20.79 -26.80
N ASN A 133 24.71 19.74 -26.48
CA ASN A 133 25.18 18.52 -25.82
C ASN A 133 26.02 18.81 -24.56
N VAL A 134 25.55 19.76 -23.74
CA VAL A 134 26.22 20.13 -22.48
C VAL A 134 25.79 19.16 -21.37
N THR A 135 26.74 18.67 -20.59
CA THR A 135 26.44 17.88 -19.37
C THR A 135 26.74 18.72 -18.15
N LEU A 136 25.72 19.05 -17.36
CA LEU A 136 25.87 19.70 -16.06
C LEU A 136 26.15 18.62 -15.02
N SER A 137 27.30 18.69 -14.34
CA SER A 137 27.73 17.65 -13.41
C SER A 137 28.43 18.22 -12.17
N GLY A 138 28.04 17.82 -10.97
CA GLY A 138 28.68 18.28 -9.73
C GLY A 138 27.67 18.75 -8.70
N SER A 139 28.13 19.31 -7.58
CA SER A 139 27.25 19.84 -6.54
C SER A 139 27.03 21.34 -6.75
N ASN A 140 25.78 21.78 -6.84
CA ASN A 140 25.41 23.20 -6.94
C ASN A 140 25.82 23.87 -8.27
N VAL A 141 25.88 23.10 -9.35
CA VAL A 141 26.12 23.62 -10.72
C VAL A 141 24.86 24.32 -11.21
N LEU A 142 25.02 25.50 -11.79
CA LEU A 142 23.92 26.31 -12.33
C LEU A 142 24.29 26.81 -13.72
N GLU A 143 23.48 26.47 -14.70
CA GLU A 143 23.43 27.17 -15.97
C GLU A 143 22.39 28.29 -15.92
N SER A 144 22.79 29.52 -16.28
CA SER A 144 21.87 30.62 -16.55
C SER A 144 21.72 30.83 -18.06
N LEU A 145 20.61 30.36 -18.63
CA LEU A 145 20.34 30.35 -20.07
C LEU A 145 19.48 31.55 -20.50
N TYR A 146 20.05 32.45 -21.31
CA TYR A 146 19.37 33.56 -22.00
C TYR A 146 19.43 33.44 -23.54
N GLY A 147 20.18 32.45 -24.06
CA GLY A 147 20.33 32.13 -25.47
C GLY A 147 19.65 30.80 -25.81
N THR A 148 20.26 29.99 -26.67
CA THR A 148 19.74 28.66 -27.03
C THR A 148 20.62 27.54 -26.50
N ASP A 149 20.03 26.51 -25.88
CA ASP A 149 20.71 25.26 -25.53
C ASP A 149 19.95 24.05 -26.09
N SER A 150 20.68 23.00 -26.47
CA SER A 150 20.12 21.79 -27.06
C SER A 150 20.82 20.53 -26.54
N GLY A 151 20.06 19.52 -26.12
CA GLY A 151 20.61 18.25 -25.66
C GLY A 151 21.31 18.32 -24.30
N THR A 152 20.93 19.26 -23.43
CA THR A 152 21.52 19.40 -22.10
C THR A 152 21.19 18.19 -21.22
N VAL A 153 22.18 17.63 -20.54
CA VAL A 153 21.99 16.59 -19.52
C VAL A 153 22.16 17.21 -18.14
N ILE A 154 21.09 17.23 -17.35
CA ILE A 154 21.02 17.84 -16.03
C ILE A 154 21.09 16.71 -14.98
N LEU A 155 22.27 16.53 -14.39
CA LEU A 155 22.53 15.46 -13.42
C LEU A 155 22.16 15.87 -11.98
N ALA A 156 22.22 14.90 -11.06
CA ALA A 156 21.94 15.09 -9.65
C ALA A 156 22.73 16.27 -9.04
N GLY A 157 22.02 17.18 -8.35
CA GLY A 157 22.62 18.34 -7.69
C GLY A 157 22.94 19.52 -8.61
N THR A 158 22.47 19.48 -9.86
CA THR A 158 22.67 20.53 -10.88
C THR A 158 21.35 21.16 -11.33
N LYS A 159 21.41 22.38 -11.85
CA LYS A 159 20.25 23.17 -12.24
C LYS A 159 20.46 23.92 -13.56
N GLN A 160 19.43 23.98 -14.39
CA GLN A 160 19.36 24.87 -15.55
C GLN A 160 18.22 25.89 -15.37
N ASP A 161 18.55 27.17 -15.36
CA ASP A 161 17.59 28.28 -15.29
C ASP A 161 17.40 28.89 -16.68
N ILE A 162 16.23 28.66 -17.27
CA ILE A 162 15.83 29.20 -18.57
C ILE A 162 15.17 30.55 -18.34
N ASN A 163 15.89 31.62 -18.66
CA ASN A 163 15.50 33.00 -18.40
C ASN A 163 14.74 33.61 -19.60
N ASP A 164 14.28 34.86 -19.44
CA ASP A 164 13.66 35.70 -20.49
C ASP A 164 14.42 35.65 -21.83
N GLY A 165 13.79 35.08 -22.86
CA GLY A 165 14.34 34.89 -24.20
C GLY A 165 15.21 33.64 -24.39
N GLY A 166 15.44 32.87 -23.33
CA GLY A 166 16.17 31.61 -23.37
C GLY A 166 15.32 30.45 -23.89
N VAL A 167 15.95 29.54 -24.65
CA VAL A 167 15.30 28.36 -25.23
C VAL A 167 16.14 27.11 -24.97
N ALA A 168 15.60 26.12 -24.27
CA ALA A 168 16.20 24.79 -24.14
C ALA A 168 15.43 23.77 -24.99
N SER A 169 16.13 22.83 -25.62
CA SER A 169 15.51 21.79 -26.44
C SER A 169 16.15 20.42 -26.20
N GLY A 170 15.34 19.36 -26.07
CA GLY A 170 15.81 17.99 -25.88
C GLY A 170 16.62 17.79 -24.59
N ALA A 171 16.31 18.54 -23.54
CA ALA A 171 17.00 18.40 -22.26
C ALA A 171 16.63 17.07 -21.58
N THR A 172 17.58 16.46 -20.89
CA THR A 172 17.36 15.26 -20.07
C THR A 172 17.62 15.58 -18.61
N VAL A 173 16.59 15.50 -17.77
CA VAL A 173 16.66 15.70 -16.32
C VAL A 173 16.79 14.33 -15.64
N SER A 174 17.96 14.06 -15.07
CA SER A 174 18.18 12.83 -14.29
C SER A 174 17.67 12.99 -12.86
N ALA A 175 17.47 11.89 -12.13
CA ALA A 175 17.08 11.90 -10.73
C ALA A 175 17.97 12.83 -9.89
N GLY A 176 17.36 13.81 -9.21
CA GLY A 176 18.04 14.83 -8.42
C GLY A 176 18.50 16.07 -9.20
N GLY A 177 18.27 16.14 -10.52
CA GLY A 177 18.47 17.33 -11.35
C GLY A 177 17.24 18.25 -11.36
N ASN A 178 17.44 19.52 -11.72
CA ASN A 178 16.36 20.52 -11.77
C ASN A 178 16.42 21.40 -13.03
N GLN A 179 15.32 21.51 -13.77
CA GLN A 179 15.15 22.50 -14.83
C GLN A 179 14.09 23.51 -14.41
N LEU A 180 14.45 24.79 -14.35
CA LEU A 180 13.54 25.88 -13.98
C LEU A 180 13.32 26.80 -15.18
N ILE A 181 12.06 26.91 -15.62
CA ILE A 181 11.60 27.79 -16.68
C ILE A 181 11.01 29.04 -16.01
N LEU A 182 11.70 30.16 -16.21
CA LEU A 182 11.29 31.47 -15.70
C LEU A 182 10.43 32.22 -16.74
N ALA A 183 9.91 33.37 -16.33
CA ALA A 183 9.14 34.26 -17.19
C ALA A 183 9.84 34.56 -18.54
N GLY A 184 9.16 34.24 -19.63
CA GLY A 184 9.67 34.45 -20.99
C GLY A 184 10.70 33.42 -21.48
N GLY A 185 11.00 32.38 -20.69
CA GLY A 185 11.79 31.23 -21.10
C GLY A 185 10.94 30.13 -21.75
N SER A 186 11.56 29.27 -22.57
CA SER A 186 10.87 28.16 -23.22
C SER A 186 11.69 26.87 -23.20
N ALA A 187 11.04 25.73 -22.92
CA ALA A 187 11.64 24.39 -23.05
C ALA A 187 10.82 23.51 -24.01
N TYR A 188 11.52 22.70 -24.82
CA TYR A 188 10.91 21.82 -25.82
C TYR A 188 11.46 20.39 -25.69
N GLY A 189 10.59 19.40 -25.52
CA GLY A 189 10.97 17.99 -25.53
C GLY A 189 11.85 17.57 -24.36
N THR A 190 11.62 18.12 -23.16
CA THR A 190 12.35 17.70 -21.95
C THR A 190 11.93 16.29 -21.55
N ILE A 191 12.90 15.46 -21.14
CA ILE A 191 12.64 14.12 -20.59
C ILE A 191 13.19 14.06 -19.17
N ALA A 192 12.33 13.82 -18.18
CA ALA A 192 12.72 13.65 -16.78
C ALA A 192 12.56 12.20 -16.30
N TYR A 193 13.59 11.67 -15.63
CA TYR A 193 13.63 10.30 -15.12
C TYR A 193 13.70 10.24 -13.59
N GLY A 194 12.80 9.48 -12.94
CA GLY A 194 12.74 9.34 -11.48
C GLY A 194 12.63 7.90 -10.98
N VAL A 195 13.67 7.40 -10.30
CA VAL A 195 13.65 6.11 -9.56
C VAL A 195 14.42 6.15 -8.22
N ALA A 196 15.16 7.23 -7.94
CA ALA A 196 15.88 7.48 -6.67
C ALA A 196 16.27 8.96 -6.54
N GLY A 197 15.39 9.79 -5.97
CA GLY A 197 15.53 11.26 -5.91
C GLY A 197 14.58 11.97 -6.88
N LEU A 198 14.23 13.23 -6.58
CA LEU A 198 13.28 14.01 -7.38
C LEU A 198 13.98 14.62 -8.61
N ALA A 199 13.59 14.21 -9.81
CA ALA A 199 13.87 14.94 -11.04
C ALA A 199 12.76 15.98 -11.22
N GLN A 200 13.10 17.26 -11.18
CA GLN A 200 12.11 18.33 -11.13
C GLN A 200 12.21 19.25 -12.34
N GLU A 201 11.09 19.40 -13.04
CA GLU A 201 10.84 20.50 -13.97
C GLU A 201 9.91 21.51 -13.31
N SER A 202 10.21 22.80 -13.39
CA SER A 202 9.40 23.83 -12.76
C SER A 202 9.16 25.00 -13.69
N ILE A 203 7.89 25.40 -13.84
CA ILE A 203 7.48 26.52 -14.68
C ILE A 203 6.94 27.61 -13.78
N THR A 204 7.48 28.82 -13.89
CA THR A 204 7.04 29.95 -13.08
C THR A 204 6.77 31.19 -13.94
N ASN A 205 5.76 31.98 -13.56
CA ASN A 205 5.55 33.36 -14.07
C ASN A 205 5.52 33.48 -15.61
N ALA A 206 4.66 32.75 -16.32
CA ALA A 206 4.59 32.73 -17.79
C ALA A 206 5.82 32.14 -18.51
N GLY A 207 6.45 31.13 -17.91
CA GLY A 207 7.29 30.17 -18.64
C GLY A 207 6.47 29.24 -19.53
N TYR A 208 7.08 28.67 -20.57
CA TYR A 208 6.43 27.75 -21.52
C TYR A 208 7.21 26.44 -21.67
N ILE A 209 6.50 25.30 -21.61
CA ILE A 209 7.03 23.98 -21.93
C ILE A 209 6.16 23.34 -23.02
N SER A 210 6.79 22.61 -23.95
CA SER A 210 6.08 21.75 -24.90
C SER A 210 6.74 20.38 -25.03
N GLY A 211 5.94 19.31 -25.04
CA GLY A 211 6.41 17.94 -25.32
C GLY A 211 7.20 17.29 -24.19
N ALA A 212 6.95 17.64 -22.93
CA ALA A 212 7.67 17.06 -21.80
C ALA A 212 7.26 15.61 -21.55
N GLN A 213 8.21 14.76 -21.15
CA GLN A 213 7.98 13.36 -20.79
C GLN A 213 8.50 13.08 -19.37
N LEU A 214 7.61 12.68 -18.47
CA LEU A 214 7.91 12.45 -17.06
C LEU A 214 7.80 10.94 -16.79
N ILE A 215 8.92 10.29 -16.49
CA ILE A 215 9.03 8.84 -16.41
C ILE A 215 9.50 8.41 -15.02
N GLY A 216 8.66 7.63 -14.31
CA GLY A 216 9.02 7.06 -13.00
C GLY A 216 8.55 7.90 -11.79
N SER A 217 8.35 7.25 -10.63
CA SER A 217 7.74 7.83 -9.42
C SER A 217 8.49 8.99 -8.74
N GLY A 218 9.61 9.44 -9.30
CA GLY A 218 10.38 10.60 -8.84
C GLY A 218 10.44 11.75 -9.85
N ALA A 219 9.82 11.61 -11.02
CA ALA A 219 9.75 12.68 -12.03
C ALA A 219 8.53 13.57 -11.74
N LEU A 220 8.78 14.88 -11.59
CA LEU A 220 7.75 15.86 -11.26
C LEU A 220 7.86 17.08 -12.19
N LEU A 221 6.74 17.45 -12.82
CA LEU A 221 6.53 18.76 -13.41
C LEU A 221 5.68 19.62 -12.45
N HIS A 222 6.19 20.78 -12.05
CA HIS A 222 5.46 21.73 -11.20
C HIS A 222 5.24 23.05 -11.96
N ALA A 223 3.98 23.39 -12.24
CA ALA A 223 3.63 24.63 -12.92
C ALA A 223 2.89 25.62 -11.98
N ASP A 224 3.47 26.81 -11.82
CA ASP A 224 2.93 27.95 -11.07
C ASP A 224 2.84 29.17 -12.02
N ALA A 225 1.62 29.56 -12.41
CA ALA A 225 1.37 30.61 -13.40
C ALA A 225 2.07 30.43 -14.78
N GLY A 226 2.50 29.20 -15.11
CA GLY A 226 3.17 28.83 -16.36
C GLY A 226 2.28 28.04 -17.32
N SER A 227 2.77 27.77 -18.54
CA SER A 227 2.04 26.95 -19.52
C SER A 227 2.84 25.72 -19.96
N ALA A 228 2.19 24.56 -19.97
CA ALA A 228 2.72 23.31 -20.51
C ALA A 228 1.78 22.76 -21.59
N ASP A 229 2.33 22.16 -22.65
CA ASP A 229 1.58 21.64 -23.79
C ASP A 229 2.14 20.28 -24.25
N GLY A 230 1.28 19.29 -24.51
CA GLY A 230 1.72 17.99 -25.02
C GLY A 230 2.55 17.16 -24.02
N THR A 231 2.24 17.24 -22.72
CA THR A 231 2.99 16.53 -21.68
C THR A 231 2.55 15.07 -21.56
N LEU A 232 3.51 14.16 -21.34
CA LEU A 232 3.26 12.73 -21.18
C LEU A 232 3.74 12.26 -19.79
N LEU A 233 2.85 11.66 -19.00
CA LEU A 233 3.13 11.13 -17.66
C LEU A 233 3.09 9.60 -17.67
N ILE A 234 4.21 8.94 -17.32
CA ILE A 234 4.36 7.48 -17.48
C ILE A 234 5.00 6.84 -16.25
N SER A 235 4.57 5.62 -15.89
CA SER A 235 5.25 4.74 -14.91
C SER A 235 5.49 5.38 -13.52
N GLY A 236 4.60 6.26 -13.04
CA GLY A 236 4.79 6.99 -11.77
C GLY A 236 5.07 8.49 -11.94
N GLY A 237 5.30 8.97 -13.16
CA GLY A 237 5.54 10.39 -13.43
C GLY A 237 4.37 11.25 -12.98
N SER A 238 4.67 12.44 -12.44
CA SER A 238 3.66 13.31 -11.86
C SER A 238 3.73 14.74 -12.39
N ALA A 239 2.58 15.40 -12.46
CA ALA A 239 2.49 16.83 -12.71
C ALA A 239 1.58 17.51 -11.69
N LEU A 240 1.95 18.70 -11.25
CA LEU A 240 1.20 19.55 -10.34
C LEU A 240 0.98 20.92 -10.99
N ILE A 241 -0.28 21.32 -11.14
CA ILE A 241 -0.65 22.64 -11.67
C ILE A 241 -1.36 23.49 -10.60
N GLU A 242 -0.80 24.67 -10.34
CA GLU A 242 -1.29 25.63 -9.35
C GLU A 242 -2.01 26.83 -10.00
N SER A 243 -2.35 27.84 -9.20
CA SER A 243 -3.14 28.99 -9.64
C SER A 243 -2.54 29.72 -10.83
N GLY A 244 -3.32 29.89 -11.90
CA GLY A 244 -2.92 30.57 -13.12
C GLY A 244 -2.07 29.73 -14.07
N ALA A 245 -1.73 28.49 -13.72
CA ALA A 245 -1.05 27.58 -14.63
C ALA A 245 -2.03 26.95 -15.63
N ILE A 246 -1.56 26.73 -16.86
CA ILE A 246 -2.33 26.14 -17.96
C ILE A 246 -1.59 24.91 -18.48
N MET A 247 -2.27 23.78 -18.57
CA MET A 247 -1.72 22.54 -19.08
C MET A 247 -2.62 21.97 -20.18
N ASN A 248 -2.12 21.87 -21.41
CA ASN A 248 -2.89 21.41 -22.56
C ASN A 248 -2.38 20.06 -23.06
N ASP A 249 -3.28 19.28 -23.68
CA ASP A 249 -2.97 18.08 -24.45
C ASP A 249 -2.09 17.07 -23.70
N THR A 250 -2.39 16.89 -22.40
CA THR A 250 -1.62 16.01 -21.51
C THR A 250 -2.14 14.58 -21.59
N THR A 251 -1.24 13.60 -21.69
CA THR A 251 -1.58 12.18 -21.62
C THR A 251 -1.07 11.58 -20.31
N VAL A 252 -1.96 10.94 -19.56
CA VAL A 252 -1.68 10.28 -18.29
C VAL A 252 -1.79 8.77 -18.49
N GLU A 253 -0.65 8.08 -18.59
CA GLU A 253 -0.57 6.62 -18.75
C GLU A 253 -0.55 5.88 -17.40
N SER A 254 -0.42 4.55 -17.43
CA SER A 254 -0.39 3.69 -16.25
C SER A 254 0.63 4.14 -15.19
N GLY A 255 0.13 4.41 -13.99
CA GLY A 255 0.88 4.90 -12.83
C GLY A 255 1.19 6.40 -12.87
N GLY A 256 0.88 7.11 -13.96
CA GLY A 256 1.02 8.57 -14.03
C GLY A 256 -0.06 9.29 -13.24
N VAL A 257 0.27 10.47 -12.68
CA VAL A 257 -0.68 11.26 -11.88
C VAL A 257 -0.63 12.75 -12.23
N LEU A 258 -1.78 13.34 -12.54
CA LEU A 258 -1.93 14.80 -12.71
C LEU A 258 -2.73 15.39 -11.55
N PHE A 259 -2.15 16.36 -10.84
CA PHE A 259 -2.79 17.12 -9.79
C PHE A 259 -3.19 18.51 -10.27
N VAL A 260 -4.48 18.83 -10.25
CA VAL A 260 -5.01 20.15 -10.62
C VAL A 260 -5.50 20.89 -9.38
N HIS A 261 -4.71 21.85 -8.89
CA HIS A 261 -5.05 22.62 -7.70
C HIS A 261 -5.87 23.88 -8.03
N ALA A 262 -6.34 24.56 -6.97
CA ALA A 262 -7.14 25.79 -7.05
C ALA A 262 -6.59 26.85 -8.02
N GLY A 263 -7.33 27.11 -9.09
CA GLY A 263 -7.01 28.08 -10.14
C GLY A 263 -6.08 27.57 -11.25
N GLY A 264 -5.68 26.30 -11.23
CA GLY A 264 -5.07 25.62 -12.38
C GLY A 264 -6.12 25.30 -13.45
N ASN A 265 -5.69 25.26 -14.71
CA ASN A 265 -6.53 24.89 -15.86
C ASN A 265 -5.87 23.79 -16.68
N ALA A 266 -6.51 22.63 -16.77
CA ALA A 266 -6.12 21.54 -17.65
C ALA A 266 -7.11 21.41 -18.81
N SER A 267 -6.64 21.28 -20.04
CA SER A 267 -7.47 21.11 -21.24
C SER A 267 -6.97 20.00 -22.14
N GLY A 268 -7.87 19.22 -22.75
CA GLY A 268 -7.50 18.17 -23.71
C GLY A 268 -6.75 17.00 -23.06
N VAL A 269 -7.01 16.71 -21.79
CA VAL A 269 -6.30 15.66 -21.06
C VAL A 269 -6.83 14.28 -21.45
N VAL A 270 -5.94 13.34 -21.76
CA VAL A 270 -6.29 11.93 -22.00
C VAL A 270 -5.81 11.10 -20.82
N VAL A 271 -6.72 10.34 -20.20
CA VAL A 271 -6.42 9.42 -19.10
C VAL A 271 -6.52 7.99 -19.61
N GLU A 272 -5.39 7.31 -19.71
CA GLU A 272 -5.32 5.91 -20.14
C GLU A 272 -5.40 4.94 -18.94
N SER A 273 -5.33 3.63 -19.22
CA SER A 273 -5.46 2.59 -18.21
C SER A 273 -4.43 2.71 -17.08
N GLY A 274 -4.91 2.89 -15.85
CA GLY A 274 -4.09 3.08 -14.65
C GLY A 274 -3.51 4.48 -14.47
N GLY A 275 -3.88 5.44 -15.32
CA GLY A 275 -3.63 6.87 -15.11
C GLY A 275 -4.69 7.51 -14.20
N HIS A 276 -4.29 8.51 -13.42
CA HIS A 276 -5.18 9.15 -12.46
C HIS A 276 -5.05 10.68 -12.51
N ILE A 277 -6.19 11.38 -12.52
CA ILE A 277 -6.25 12.84 -12.31
C ILE A 277 -6.96 13.11 -10.98
N SER A 278 -6.34 13.92 -10.13
CA SER A 278 -6.99 14.46 -8.93
C SER A 278 -7.05 15.98 -9.03
N GLY A 279 -8.26 16.52 -9.20
CA GLY A 279 -8.51 17.95 -9.08
C GLY A 279 -8.85 18.29 -7.63
N ALA A 280 -8.13 19.21 -6.99
CA ALA A 280 -8.39 19.64 -5.60
C ALA A 280 -8.60 21.16 -5.53
N GLY A 281 -9.85 21.60 -5.53
CA GLY A 281 -10.23 22.98 -5.26
C GLY A 281 -10.06 23.37 -3.78
N GLY A 282 -9.51 24.56 -3.51
CA GLY A 282 -9.30 25.07 -2.15
C GLY A 282 -10.58 25.63 -1.50
N THR A 283 -10.62 25.64 -0.17
CA THR A 283 -11.82 26.02 0.60
C THR A 283 -12.02 27.53 0.80
N THR A 284 -13.29 27.95 0.68
CA THR A 284 -13.97 29.06 1.36
C THR A 284 -13.45 30.50 1.21
N ALA A 285 -13.78 31.13 0.09
CA ALA A 285 -14.19 32.54 0.04
C ALA A 285 -15.04 32.79 -1.22
N ALA A 286 -16.09 33.61 -1.13
CA ALA A 286 -16.82 34.06 -2.33
C ALA A 286 -15.84 34.80 -3.26
N GLY A 287 -15.43 34.14 -4.35
CA GLY A 287 -14.34 34.58 -5.23
C GLY A 287 -13.12 33.64 -5.31
N ALA A 288 -13.14 32.46 -4.68
CA ALA A 288 -12.08 31.46 -4.81
C ALA A 288 -11.94 30.94 -6.25
N THR A 289 -10.70 30.83 -6.73
CA THR A 289 -10.36 30.26 -8.04
C THR A 289 -10.49 28.74 -8.00
N VAL A 290 -11.29 28.19 -8.90
CA VAL A 290 -11.60 26.76 -8.98
C VAL A 290 -10.64 26.07 -9.95
N ALA A 291 -10.31 24.81 -9.69
CA ALA A 291 -9.64 23.93 -10.64
C ALA A 291 -10.56 23.66 -11.84
N ASN A 292 -10.06 23.83 -13.06
CA ASN A 292 -10.84 23.57 -14.28
C ASN A 292 -10.21 22.43 -15.08
N ILE A 293 -11.03 21.46 -15.48
CA ILE A 293 -10.66 20.41 -16.41
C ILE A 293 -11.61 20.49 -17.60
N THR A 294 -11.08 20.69 -18.80
CA THR A 294 -11.89 20.86 -20.01
C THR A 294 -11.50 19.86 -21.10
N ASN A 295 -12.47 19.34 -21.85
CA ASN A 295 -12.28 18.40 -22.96
C ASN A 295 -11.44 17.15 -22.59
N ALA A 296 -11.59 16.63 -21.37
CA ALA A 296 -10.88 15.43 -20.95
C ALA A 296 -11.46 14.17 -21.60
N THR A 297 -10.62 13.20 -21.94
CA THR A 297 -11.05 11.87 -22.40
C THR A 297 -10.58 10.82 -21.39
N VAL A 298 -11.52 10.12 -20.74
CA VAL A 298 -11.23 9.06 -19.78
C VAL A 298 -11.43 7.71 -20.46
N GLN A 299 -10.33 7.01 -20.75
CA GLN A 299 -10.34 5.73 -21.45
C GLN A 299 -10.49 4.54 -20.48
N SER A 300 -10.53 3.32 -21.03
CA SER A 300 -10.68 2.09 -20.25
C SER A 300 -9.65 1.94 -19.13
N GLY A 301 -10.11 1.92 -17.87
CA GLY A 301 -9.27 1.81 -16.67
C GLY A 301 -8.59 3.10 -16.25
N GLY A 302 -8.91 4.23 -16.89
CA GLY A 302 -8.53 5.56 -16.43
C GLY A 302 -9.56 6.12 -15.45
N GLU A 303 -9.09 6.95 -14.52
CA GLU A 303 -9.91 7.56 -13.46
C GLU A 303 -9.67 9.07 -13.37
N LEU A 304 -10.76 9.83 -13.27
CA LEU A 304 -10.75 11.28 -13.07
C LEU A 304 -11.56 11.61 -11.82
N ASP A 305 -10.86 12.04 -10.76
CA ASP A 305 -11.44 12.51 -9.51
C ASP A 305 -11.52 14.04 -9.51
N ALA A 306 -12.74 14.55 -9.62
CA ALA A 306 -13.06 15.97 -9.63
C ALA A 306 -13.52 16.44 -8.23
N ILE A 307 -12.56 16.75 -7.34
CA ILE A 307 -12.82 17.30 -6.01
C ILE A 307 -12.92 18.83 -6.08
N ASN A 308 -14.06 19.40 -5.72
CA ASN A 308 -14.28 20.85 -5.78
C ASN A 308 -13.87 21.44 -7.16
N THR A 309 -14.03 20.67 -8.25
CA THR A 309 -13.47 20.95 -9.57
C THR A 309 -14.60 21.15 -10.59
N THR A 310 -14.42 22.09 -11.52
CA THR A 310 -15.30 22.24 -12.67
C THR A 310 -14.81 21.36 -13.81
N VAL A 311 -15.65 20.45 -14.29
CA VAL A 311 -15.35 19.63 -15.47
C VAL A 311 -16.28 20.02 -16.61
N SER A 312 -15.73 20.32 -17.79
CA SER A 312 -16.55 20.59 -18.97
C SER A 312 -16.09 19.90 -20.26
N GLY A 313 -17.03 19.44 -21.09
CA GLY A 313 -16.72 18.81 -22.38
C GLY A 313 -16.04 17.44 -22.29
N ALA A 314 -16.05 16.80 -21.12
CA ALA A 314 -15.36 15.53 -20.93
C ALA A 314 -16.09 14.36 -21.63
N THR A 315 -15.33 13.38 -22.12
CA THR A 315 -15.84 12.12 -22.67
C THR A 315 -15.34 10.96 -21.82
N VAL A 316 -16.25 10.14 -21.31
CA VAL A 316 -15.95 8.93 -20.55
C VAL A 316 -16.23 7.72 -21.42
N GLU A 317 -15.18 7.00 -21.83
CA GLU A 317 -15.26 5.80 -22.67
C GLU A 317 -15.55 4.54 -21.84
N SER A 318 -15.67 3.39 -22.51
CA SER A 318 -15.92 2.10 -21.86
C SER A 318 -14.87 1.77 -20.78
N ASN A 319 -15.31 1.42 -19.58
CA ASN A 319 -14.51 1.20 -18.36
C ASN A 319 -13.71 2.43 -17.86
N GLY A 320 -13.96 3.62 -18.38
CA GLY A 320 -13.48 4.87 -17.77
C GLY A 320 -14.39 5.29 -16.62
N CYS A 321 -13.84 5.96 -15.62
CA CYS A 321 -14.60 6.48 -14.48
C CYS A 321 -14.32 7.98 -14.25
N LEU A 322 -15.38 8.76 -14.16
CA LEU A 322 -15.33 10.14 -13.69
C LEU A 322 -16.09 10.23 -12.37
N VAL A 323 -15.42 10.64 -11.30
CA VAL A 323 -16.01 10.83 -9.97
C VAL A 323 -16.05 12.31 -9.65
N ALA A 324 -17.19 12.84 -9.23
CA ALA A 324 -17.36 14.24 -8.85
C ALA A 324 -17.82 14.36 -7.39
N TYR A 325 -17.13 15.18 -6.60
CA TYR A 325 -17.45 15.42 -5.19
C TYR A 325 -16.91 16.76 -4.65
N HIS A 326 -17.37 17.18 -3.46
CA HIS A 326 -16.97 18.45 -2.82
C HIS A 326 -16.92 18.40 -1.29
N ASP A 327 -16.06 19.26 -0.71
CA ASP A 327 -15.90 19.40 0.74
C ASP A 327 -16.50 20.72 1.21
N SER A 328 -17.82 20.72 1.46
CA SER A 328 -18.63 21.78 2.10
C SER A 328 -18.26 23.24 1.76
N GLY A 329 -19.04 23.85 0.85
CA GLY A 329 -19.04 25.30 0.62
C GLY A 329 -18.80 25.74 -0.83
N TYR A 330 -18.56 24.80 -1.75
CA TYR A 330 -18.52 25.02 -3.19
C TYR A 330 -19.25 23.89 -3.90
N THR A 331 -20.13 24.24 -4.85
CA THR A 331 -20.86 23.26 -5.66
C THR A 331 -20.10 23.05 -6.98
N PRO A 332 -19.55 21.85 -7.24
CA PRO A 332 -18.87 21.57 -8.49
C PRO A 332 -19.88 21.58 -9.65
N THR A 333 -19.39 21.98 -10.83
CA THR A 333 -20.18 21.98 -12.05
C THR A 333 -19.62 20.96 -13.03
N ILE A 334 -20.49 20.07 -13.50
CA ILE A 334 -20.23 19.11 -14.55
C ILE A 334 -21.04 19.56 -15.77
N ASP A 335 -20.37 20.00 -16.84
CA ASP A 335 -21.03 20.57 -18.01
C ASP A 335 -20.63 19.86 -19.30
N ALA A 336 -21.58 19.60 -20.20
CA ALA A 336 -21.32 19.03 -21.52
C ALA A 336 -20.52 17.70 -21.48
N VAL A 337 -20.73 16.88 -20.45
CA VAL A 337 -20.05 15.58 -20.30
C VAL A 337 -20.79 14.51 -21.10
N THR A 338 -20.03 13.72 -21.86
CA THR A 338 -20.52 12.55 -22.60
C THR A 338 -20.06 11.28 -21.93
N VAL A 339 -20.99 10.43 -21.50
CA VAL A 339 -20.70 9.10 -20.94
C VAL A 339 -21.09 8.06 -21.98
N GLN A 340 -20.11 7.36 -22.54
CA GLN A 340 -20.32 6.33 -23.55
C GLN A 340 -20.73 4.99 -22.92
N ALA A 341 -21.08 4.01 -23.75
CA ALA A 341 -21.44 2.67 -23.31
C ALA A 341 -20.29 2.01 -22.50
N GLY A 342 -20.58 1.64 -21.25
CA GLY A 342 -19.62 1.07 -20.30
C GLY A 342 -18.76 2.08 -19.55
N GLY A 343 -18.85 3.38 -19.86
CA GLY A 343 -18.26 4.44 -19.04
C GLY A 343 -19.13 4.78 -17.83
N THR A 344 -18.52 5.38 -16.81
CA THR A 344 -19.20 5.72 -15.55
C THR A 344 -18.99 7.17 -15.16
N LEU A 345 -20.10 7.84 -14.85
CA LEU A 345 -20.10 9.10 -14.10
C LEU A 345 -20.66 8.83 -12.69
N GLU A 346 -19.86 9.10 -11.67
CA GLU A 346 -20.23 8.97 -10.26
C GLU A 346 -20.35 10.35 -9.61
N LEU A 347 -21.49 10.62 -8.98
CA LEU A 347 -21.75 11.83 -8.20
C LEU A 347 -21.85 11.44 -6.72
N VAL A 348 -20.87 11.87 -5.92
CA VAL A 348 -20.76 11.42 -4.52
C VAL A 348 -21.78 12.11 -3.60
N GLN A 349 -22.16 13.36 -3.91
CA GLN A 349 -23.09 14.18 -3.11
C GLN A 349 -24.26 14.69 -3.94
N SER A 350 -25.37 15.06 -3.28
CA SER A 350 -26.68 15.31 -3.90
C SER A 350 -27.00 16.76 -4.24
N ASP A 351 -26.02 17.55 -4.67
CA ASP A 351 -26.17 18.97 -5.00
C ASP A 351 -25.22 19.42 -6.11
N ILE A 352 -24.54 18.47 -6.76
CA ILE A 352 -23.62 18.74 -7.87
C ILE A 352 -24.43 19.26 -9.07
N THR A 353 -24.01 20.37 -9.66
CA THR A 353 -24.72 20.93 -10.82
C THR A 353 -24.28 20.19 -12.08
N VAL A 354 -25.18 19.43 -12.70
CA VAL A 354 -24.92 18.71 -13.95
C VAL A 354 -25.75 19.30 -15.09
N THR A 355 -25.08 19.83 -16.12
CA THR A 355 -25.70 20.42 -17.30
C THR A 355 -25.21 19.79 -18.59
N ASN A 356 -26.07 19.72 -19.60
CA ASN A 356 -25.76 19.22 -20.94
C ASN A 356 -25.16 17.79 -20.93
N LEU A 357 -25.63 16.93 -20.03
CA LEU A 357 -25.18 15.54 -19.94
C LEU A 357 -25.63 14.75 -21.17
N THR A 358 -24.70 14.05 -21.81
CA THR A 358 -25.00 13.07 -22.86
C THR A 358 -24.71 11.68 -22.31
N LEU A 359 -25.74 10.92 -21.95
CA LEU A 359 -25.60 9.56 -21.45
C LEU A 359 -25.97 8.57 -22.56
N ALA A 360 -24.99 7.89 -23.15
CA ALA A 360 -25.24 6.87 -24.17
C ALA A 360 -25.92 5.64 -23.56
N SER A 361 -26.67 4.88 -24.37
CA SER A 361 -27.21 3.59 -23.95
C SER A 361 -26.08 2.65 -23.47
N GLY A 362 -26.17 2.19 -22.22
CA GLY A 362 -25.14 1.38 -21.56
C GLY A 362 -24.06 2.15 -20.79
N GLY A 363 -24.07 3.49 -20.84
CA GLY A 363 -23.31 4.34 -19.92
C GLY A 363 -23.97 4.37 -18.54
N MET A 364 -23.15 4.48 -17.49
CA MET A 364 -23.63 4.42 -16.11
C MET A 364 -23.58 5.80 -15.45
N LEU A 365 -24.67 6.16 -14.78
CA LEU A 365 -24.70 7.25 -13.82
C LEU A 365 -24.91 6.64 -12.43
N ALA A 366 -23.94 6.84 -11.54
CA ALA A 366 -24.00 6.45 -10.15
C ALA A 366 -24.22 7.69 -9.28
N LEU A 367 -25.24 7.66 -8.43
CA LEU A 367 -25.55 8.72 -7.47
C LEU A 367 -25.31 8.15 -6.06
N ASP A 368 -24.05 8.17 -5.62
CA ASP A 368 -23.64 7.60 -4.32
C ASP A 368 -24.41 8.23 -3.15
N ALA A 369 -24.68 9.54 -3.26
CA ALA A 369 -25.48 10.30 -2.29
C ALA A 369 -26.88 9.73 -2.05
N LEU A 370 -27.41 8.96 -2.99
CA LEU A 370 -28.74 8.37 -2.92
C LEU A 370 -28.71 6.89 -2.49
N LYS A 371 -27.54 6.30 -2.21
CA LYS A 371 -27.44 4.94 -1.69
C LYS A 371 -28.11 4.85 -0.31
N GLY A 372 -28.97 3.85 -0.14
CA GLY A 372 -29.74 3.64 1.09
C GLY A 372 -30.86 4.66 1.35
N ALA A 373 -31.14 5.59 0.43
CA ALA A 373 -32.29 6.48 0.51
C ALA A 373 -33.61 5.72 0.24
N ASP A 374 -34.72 6.25 0.72
CA ASP A 374 -36.07 5.81 0.34
C ASP A 374 -36.22 5.84 -1.19
N THR A 375 -37.17 5.05 -1.72
CA THR A 375 -37.43 4.97 -3.16
C THR A 375 -37.47 6.37 -3.80
N PRO A 376 -36.50 6.70 -4.68
CA PRO A 376 -36.37 8.04 -5.22
C PRO A 376 -37.58 8.36 -6.08
N SER A 377 -38.13 9.57 -5.89
CA SER A 377 -39.08 10.16 -6.82
C SER A 377 -38.32 10.84 -7.95
N VAL A 378 -38.61 10.44 -9.19
CA VAL A 378 -38.01 11.05 -10.38
C VAL A 378 -39.08 11.89 -11.07
N SER A 379 -38.73 13.13 -11.39
CA SER A 379 -39.60 14.04 -12.13
C SER A 379 -38.85 14.59 -13.34
N VAL A 380 -39.54 14.69 -14.46
CA VAL A 380 -39.00 15.19 -15.72
C VAL A 380 -39.74 16.48 -16.09
N SER A 381 -38.98 17.51 -16.46
CA SER A 381 -39.51 18.79 -16.93
C SER A 381 -38.67 19.30 -18.10
N GLY A 382 -39.08 18.95 -19.33
CA GLY A 382 -38.27 19.22 -20.52
C GLY A 382 -37.00 18.37 -20.49
N ASP A 383 -35.85 19.01 -20.71
CA ASP A 383 -34.54 18.33 -20.72
C ASP A 383 -33.97 18.08 -19.32
N THR A 384 -34.67 18.52 -18.28
CA THR A 384 -34.24 18.42 -16.89
C THR A 384 -34.89 17.25 -16.20
N VAL A 385 -34.07 16.41 -15.57
CA VAL A 385 -34.50 15.38 -14.63
C VAL A 385 -34.13 15.80 -13.22
N THR A 386 -35.12 15.78 -12.32
CA THR A 386 -34.93 16.01 -10.89
C THR A 386 -35.24 14.73 -10.14
N ILE A 387 -34.24 14.25 -9.40
CA ILE A 387 -34.32 13.05 -8.58
C ILE A 387 -34.34 13.50 -7.12
N THR A 388 -35.40 13.13 -6.43
CA THR A 388 -35.62 13.49 -5.02
C THR A 388 -35.80 12.22 -4.21
N ALA A 389 -34.91 12.00 -3.25
CA ALA A 389 -35.00 10.88 -2.31
C ALA A 389 -34.96 11.40 -0.87
N THR A 390 -35.49 10.63 0.06
CA THR A 390 -35.39 10.95 1.49
C THR A 390 -34.44 9.97 2.15
N SER A 391 -33.41 10.47 2.82
CA SER A 391 -32.48 9.65 3.60
C SER A 391 -32.36 10.26 5.00
N ASN A 392 -32.58 9.46 6.04
CA ASN A 392 -32.52 9.90 7.44
C ASN A 392 -33.32 11.18 7.76
N GLY A 393 -34.50 11.35 7.13
CA GLY A 393 -35.36 12.53 7.32
C GLY A 393 -34.91 13.79 6.58
N THR A 394 -33.82 13.72 5.83
CA THR A 394 -33.33 14.80 4.95
C THR A 394 -33.74 14.52 3.51
N THR A 395 -34.31 15.51 2.84
CA THR A 395 -34.62 15.42 1.41
C THR A 395 -33.37 15.77 0.61
N LEU A 396 -32.90 14.82 -0.18
CA LEU A 396 -31.80 14.98 -1.11
C LEU A 396 -32.38 15.24 -2.51
N THR A 397 -31.82 16.19 -3.25
CA THR A 397 -32.33 16.58 -4.56
C THR A 397 -31.19 16.75 -5.56
N GLN A 398 -31.06 15.80 -6.48
CA GLN A 398 -30.12 15.89 -7.60
C GLN A 398 -30.86 16.40 -8.85
N THR A 399 -30.31 17.40 -9.52
CA THR A 399 -30.84 17.91 -10.79
C THR A 399 -29.84 17.66 -11.90
N LEU A 400 -30.32 17.11 -13.03
CA LEU A 400 -29.54 16.78 -14.20
C LEU A 400 -30.21 17.42 -15.42
N SER A 401 -29.48 18.13 -16.28
CA SER A 401 -29.99 18.50 -17.61
C SER A 401 -29.29 17.69 -18.70
N PHE A 402 -30.07 17.12 -19.61
CA PHE A 402 -29.58 16.30 -20.72
C PHE A 402 -29.38 17.15 -21.97
N ALA A 403 -28.42 16.77 -22.82
CA ALA A 403 -28.23 17.36 -24.14
C ALA A 403 -29.10 16.63 -25.19
N ASP A 404 -29.76 17.38 -26.07
CA ASP A 404 -30.52 16.84 -27.21
C ASP A 404 -29.56 16.26 -28.28
N THR A 405 -29.23 14.98 -28.13
CA THR A 405 -28.21 14.30 -28.95
C THR A 405 -28.67 12.92 -29.39
N GLN A 406 -28.53 12.59 -30.67
CA GLN A 406 -28.95 11.26 -31.18
C GLN A 406 -28.11 10.13 -30.59
N GLY A 407 -28.78 9.12 -30.02
CA GLY A 407 -28.14 7.93 -29.41
C GLY A 407 -27.89 8.02 -27.90
N ALA A 408 -28.22 9.16 -27.28
CA ALA A 408 -28.29 9.32 -25.84
C ALA A 408 -29.68 8.94 -25.29
N LEU A 409 -29.74 8.56 -24.02
CA LEU A 409 -31.00 8.35 -23.30
C LEU A 409 -31.76 9.67 -23.20
N THR A 410 -33.03 9.64 -23.56
CA THR A 410 -33.94 10.78 -23.33
C THR A 410 -34.22 10.92 -21.82
N PRO A 411 -34.57 12.14 -21.34
CA PRO A 411 -35.01 12.34 -19.96
C PRO A 411 -36.17 11.42 -19.55
N GLU A 412 -37.06 11.10 -20.49
CA GLU A 412 -38.22 10.23 -20.30
C GLU A 412 -37.79 8.76 -20.12
N GLU A 413 -36.91 8.26 -20.97
CA GLU A 413 -36.32 6.91 -20.83
C GLU A 413 -35.55 6.78 -19.51
N PHE A 414 -34.78 7.81 -19.13
CA PHE A 414 -34.07 7.85 -17.85
C PHE A 414 -35.03 7.77 -16.65
N SER A 415 -36.17 8.45 -16.70
CA SER A 415 -37.17 8.42 -15.62
C SER A 415 -37.90 7.09 -15.46
N SER A 416 -37.88 6.24 -16.49
CA SER A 416 -38.50 4.91 -16.51
C SER A 416 -37.57 3.77 -16.11
N ALA A 417 -36.28 4.06 -15.87
CA ALA A 417 -35.30 3.06 -15.47
C ALA A 417 -35.52 2.58 -14.02
N ASP A 418 -35.20 1.32 -13.74
CA ASP A 418 -35.23 0.78 -12.37
C ASP A 418 -34.10 1.38 -11.53
N TRP A 419 -34.47 2.07 -10.45
CA TRP A 419 -33.54 2.65 -9.48
C TRP A 419 -33.30 1.66 -8.34
N SER A 420 -32.13 1.03 -8.30
CA SER A 420 -31.69 0.22 -7.16
C SER A 420 -30.36 0.75 -6.62
N ASP A 421 -30.31 1.10 -5.33
CA ASP A 421 -29.10 1.61 -4.66
C ASP A 421 -28.36 2.72 -5.43
N GLY A 422 -29.10 3.69 -6.01
CA GLY A 422 -28.51 4.87 -6.64
C GLY A 422 -27.74 4.60 -7.94
N VAL A 423 -27.83 3.41 -8.54
CA VAL A 423 -27.14 3.05 -9.80
C VAL A 423 -28.15 2.65 -10.88
N LEU A 424 -28.01 3.23 -12.07
CA LEU A 424 -28.80 2.87 -13.26
C LEU A 424 -28.03 1.81 -14.07
N THR A 425 -28.48 0.54 -14.07
CA THR A 425 -27.83 -0.56 -14.81
C THR A 425 -28.84 -1.48 -15.52
N TYR A 426 -28.73 -1.60 -16.85
CA TYR A 426 -29.54 -2.51 -17.69
C TYR A 426 -28.65 -3.66 -18.20
N VAL A 427 -28.71 -4.86 -17.60
CA VAL A 427 -27.91 -6.02 -18.05
C VAL A 427 -28.70 -7.32 -17.93
N ALA A 428 -29.01 -7.97 -19.05
CA ALA A 428 -29.51 -9.35 -19.13
C ALA A 428 -28.43 -10.26 -19.74
N CYS A 429 -27.87 -11.22 -19.01
CA CYS A 429 -26.70 -12.01 -19.42
C CYS A 429 -26.55 -13.34 -18.63
N TYR A 430 -25.88 -14.33 -19.23
CA TYR A 430 -25.39 -15.57 -18.62
C TYR A 430 -23.95 -15.42 -18.12
N LEU A 431 -23.62 -15.95 -16.94
CA LEU A 431 -22.23 -15.95 -16.46
C LEU A 431 -21.37 -16.97 -17.20
N LEU A 432 -20.08 -16.68 -17.34
CA LEU A 432 -19.06 -17.61 -17.84
C LEU A 432 -19.17 -18.99 -17.18
N GLY A 433 -19.05 -20.05 -17.99
CA GLY A 433 -19.16 -21.43 -17.55
C GLY A 433 -20.59 -21.99 -17.55
N THR A 434 -21.61 -21.16 -17.76
CA THR A 434 -23.00 -21.61 -17.89
C THR A 434 -23.14 -22.57 -19.07
N LEU A 435 -23.63 -23.79 -18.82
CA LEU A 435 -23.86 -24.78 -19.83
C LEU A 435 -25.17 -24.53 -20.58
N ILE A 436 -25.09 -24.45 -21.91
CA ILE A 436 -26.23 -24.23 -22.80
C ILE A 436 -26.50 -25.51 -23.59
N ALA A 437 -27.76 -25.95 -23.65
CA ALA A 437 -28.13 -27.13 -24.40
C ALA A 437 -28.02 -26.89 -25.91
N VAL A 438 -27.16 -27.65 -26.58
CA VAL A 438 -27.06 -27.73 -28.04
C VAL A 438 -27.57 -29.10 -28.50
N GLU A 439 -27.49 -29.42 -29.79
CA GLU A 439 -28.18 -30.56 -30.39
C GLU A 439 -28.10 -31.88 -29.59
N ASN A 440 -26.89 -32.36 -29.22
CA ASN A 440 -26.73 -33.64 -28.51
C ASN A 440 -25.88 -33.54 -27.23
N GLU A 441 -25.58 -32.33 -26.77
CA GLU A 441 -24.70 -32.09 -25.62
C GLU A 441 -25.01 -30.73 -24.97
N GLU A 442 -24.38 -30.45 -23.84
CA GLU A 442 -24.40 -29.14 -23.20
C GLU A 442 -23.00 -28.54 -23.22
N VAL A 443 -22.90 -27.29 -23.65
CA VAL A 443 -21.62 -26.65 -23.96
C VAL A 443 -21.53 -25.34 -23.19
N PRO A 444 -20.37 -25.02 -22.57
CA PRO A 444 -20.19 -23.73 -21.90
C PRO A 444 -20.39 -22.55 -22.85
N VAL A 445 -21.12 -21.54 -22.40
CA VAL A 445 -21.54 -20.38 -23.21
C VAL A 445 -20.36 -19.67 -23.90
N GLU A 446 -19.20 -19.61 -23.26
CA GLU A 446 -17.99 -18.97 -23.80
C GLU A 446 -17.37 -19.70 -25.00
N THR A 447 -17.73 -20.97 -25.23
CA THR A 447 -17.20 -21.79 -26.32
C THR A 447 -18.09 -21.84 -27.56
N LEU A 448 -19.34 -21.39 -27.44
CA LEU A 448 -20.31 -21.33 -28.53
C LEU A 448 -19.87 -20.35 -29.64
N ARG A 449 -20.31 -20.65 -30.86
CA ARG A 449 -20.00 -19.87 -32.07
C ARG A 449 -21.27 -19.51 -32.84
N ILE A 450 -21.21 -18.40 -33.56
CA ILE A 450 -22.26 -18.03 -34.51
C ILE A 450 -22.47 -19.18 -35.51
N GLY A 451 -23.73 -19.58 -35.70
CA GLY A 451 -24.14 -20.71 -36.53
C GLY A 451 -24.31 -22.05 -35.77
N ASP A 452 -23.84 -22.16 -34.53
CA ASP A 452 -24.13 -23.34 -33.70
C ASP A 452 -25.63 -23.45 -33.43
N HIS A 453 -26.17 -24.66 -33.30
CA HIS A 453 -27.60 -24.89 -33.13
C HIS A 453 -27.95 -25.14 -31.67
N VAL A 454 -28.61 -24.16 -31.05
CA VAL A 454 -29.07 -24.24 -29.66
C VAL A 454 -30.43 -24.94 -29.62
N ARG A 455 -30.61 -25.81 -28.64
CA ARG A 455 -31.88 -26.49 -28.36
C ARG A 455 -32.75 -25.58 -27.50
N THR A 456 -33.90 -25.20 -28.04
CA THR A 456 -34.88 -24.37 -27.32
C THR A 456 -35.76 -25.21 -26.40
N ALA A 457 -36.45 -24.56 -25.46
CA ALA A 457 -37.40 -25.22 -24.56
C ALA A 457 -38.58 -25.90 -25.29
N SER A 458 -38.91 -25.46 -26.51
CA SER A 458 -39.91 -26.12 -27.38
C SER A 458 -39.38 -27.37 -28.08
N GLY A 459 -38.08 -27.66 -27.97
CA GLY A 459 -37.40 -28.78 -28.61
C GLY A 459 -36.87 -28.49 -30.02
N ALA A 460 -37.06 -27.26 -30.53
CA ALA A 460 -36.51 -26.84 -31.81
C ALA A 460 -35.00 -26.60 -31.71
N LEU A 461 -34.30 -26.74 -32.84
CA LEU A 461 -32.90 -26.38 -32.98
C LEU A 461 -32.82 -25.07 -33.75
N ARG A 462 -32.19 -24.05 -33.18
CA ARG A 462 -32.07 -22.73 -33.78
C ARG A 462 -30.62 -22.28 -33.89
N PRO A 463 -30.20 -21.74 -35.04
CA PRO A 463 -28.84 -21.25 -35.21
C PRO A 463 -28.63 -19.97 -34.39
N ILE A 464 -27.47 -19.88 -33.73
CA ILE A 464 -27.01 -18.65 -33.09
C ILE A 464 -26.73 -17.61 -34.17
N ARG A 465 -27.37 -16.45 -34.07
CA ARG A 465 -27.20 -15.31 -34.96
C ARG A 465 -26.06 -14.40 -34.49
N TRP A 466 -25.92 -14.22 -33.18
CA TRP A 466 -24.87 -13.42 -32.55
C TRP A 466 -24.69 -13.78 -31.07
N ILE A 467 -23.51 -13.49 -30.51
CA ILE A 467 -23.20 -13.69 -29.09
C ILE A 467 -22.63 -12.39 -28.54
N GLY A 468 -23.38 -11.71 -27.68
CA GLY A 468 -22.91 -10.54 -26.95
C GLY A 468 -21.99 -10.94 -25.81
N ARG A 469 -20.91 -10.18 -25.59
CA ARG A 469 -19.94 -10.41 -24.52
C ARG A 469 -19.68 -9.13 -23.74
N ARG A 470 -19.60 -9.23 -22.41
CA ARG A 470 -19.29 -8.11 -21.53
C ARG A 470 -18.56 -8.60 -20.28
N SER A 471 -17.50 -7.92 -19.89
CA SER A 471 -16.73 -8.25 -18.69
C SER A 471 -16.62 -7.03 -17.78
N TYR A 472 -16.66 -7.26 -16.48
CA TYR A 472 -16.47 -6.24 -15.44
C TYR A 472 -15.32 -6.62 -14.52
N ALA A 473 -14.45 -5.65 -14.25
CA ALA A 473 -13.33 -5.82 -13.32
C ALA A 473 -13.83 -5.99 -11.87
N PRO A 474 -13.13 -6.76 -11.01
CA PRO A 474 -13.58 -7.04 -9.65
C PRO A 474 -13.85 -5.83 -8.79
N GLU A 475 -13.06 -4.77 -8.96
CA GLU A 475 -13.16 -3.53 -8.20
C GLU A 475 -14.46 -2.77 -8.57
N PHE A 476 -14.86 -2.82 -9.84
CA PHE A 476 -16.08 -2.18 -10.36
C PHE A 476 -17.35 -2.95 -9.97
N VAL A 477 -17.29 -4.28 -9.88
CA VAL A 477 -18.40 -5.11 -9.41
C VAL A 477 -18.61 -4.90 -7.91
N ALA A 478 -17.53 -4.81 -7.13
CA ALA A 478 -17.59 -4.60 -5.69
C ALA A 478 -18.22 -3.27 -5.26
N SER A 479 -18.18 -2.25 -6.11
CA SER A 479 -18.82 -0.94 -5.88
C SER A 479 -20.24 -0.82 -6.44
N ASN A 480 -20.70 -1.80 -7.23
CA ASN A 480 -22.00 -1.79 -7.91
C ASN A 480 -22.78 -3.09 -7.67
N SER A 481 -23.58 -3.12 -6.60
CA SER A 481 -24.32 -4.32 -6.15
C SER A 481 -25.32 -4.87 -7.19
N SER A 482 -25.78 -4.04 -8.13
CA SER A 482 -26.66 -4.43 -9.24
C SER A 482 -25.99 -5.32 -10.28
N LEU A 483 -24.64 -5.38 -10.32
CA LEU A 483 -23.88 -6.20 -11.27
C LEU A 483 -23.66 -7.64 -10.79
N PHE A 484 -23.87 -7.90 -9.50
CA PHE A 484 -23.75 -9.25 -8.96
C PHE A 484 -24.77 -10.19 -9.63
N PRO A 485 -24.35 -11.40 -10.03
CA PRO A 485 -25.27 -12.37 -10.62
C PRO A 485 -26.30 -12.83 -9.60
N VAL A 486 -27.50 -13.13 -10.09
CA VAL A 486 -28.50 -13.91 -9.37
C VAL A 486 -28.17 -15.38 -9.54
N LEU A 487 -27.88 -16.03 -8.42
CA LEU A 487 -27.67 -17.47 -8.30
C LEU A 487 -29.01 -18.17 -8.05
N PHE A 488 -29.36 -19.07 -8.95
CA PHE A 488 -30.37 -20.09 -8.76
C PHE A 488 -29.65 -21.37 -8.33
N ARG A 489 -29.80 -21.79 -7.07
CA ARG A 489 -29.22 -23.04 -6.59
C ARG A 489 -29.79 -24.24 -7.35
N ALA A 490 -29.02 -25.31 -7.47
CA ALA A 490 -29.51 -26.55 -8.07
C ALA A 490 -30.86 -27.00 -7.46
N GLY A 491 -31.85 -27.28 -8.30
CA GLY A 491 -33.20 -27.68 -7.87
C GLY A 491 -34.16 -26.55 -7.44
N SER A 492 -33.70 -25.30 -7.36
CA SER A 492 -34.50 -24.15 -6.87
C SER A 492 -35.78 -23.84 -7.65
N LEU A 493 -35.87 -24.25 -8.92
CA LEU A 493 -37.05 -24.04 -9.78
C LEU A 493 -38.04 -25.22 -9.75
N GLY A 494 -37.72 -26.31 -9.03
CA GLY A 494 -38.51 -27.54 -8.97
C GLY A 494 -38.08 -28.60 -9.99
N GLU A 495 -38.54 -29.85 -9.81
CA GLU A 495 -38.23 -31.00 -10.69
C GLU A 495 -36.72 -31.27 -10.89
N GLY A 496 -35.87 -30.82 -9.94
CA GLY A 496 -34.41 -30.93 -10.04
C GLY A 496 -33.75 -29.91 -10.97
N LEU A 497 -34.42 -28.79 -11.26
CA LEU A 497 -33.92 -27.69 -12.10
C LEU A 497 -33.62 -26.42 -11.27
N PRO A 498 -32.60 -25.61 -11.62
CA PRO A 498 -31.55 -25.94 -12.58
C PRO A 498 -30.74 -27.15 -12.09
N ARG A 499 -30.11 -27.90 -13.01
CA ARG A 499 -29.39 -29.13 -12.66
C ARG A 499 -28.11 -28.88 -11.87
N ARG A 500 -27.52 -27.71 -12.08
CA ARG A 500 -26.39 -27.14 -11.34
C ARG A 500 -26.73 -25.70 -11.00
N ASP A 501 -25.94 -25.10 -10.13
CA ASP A 501 -26.03 -23.67 -9.83
C ASP A 501 -25.96 -22.82 -11.10
N LEU A 502 -27.06 -22.15 -11.42
CA LEU A 502 -27.18 -21.27 -12.58
C LEU A 502 -27.01 -19.82 -12.13
N ARG A 503 -26.15 -19.07 -12.81
CA ARG A 503 -25.87 -17.66 -12.52
C ARG A 503 -26.17 -16.80 -13.72
N VAL A 504 -27.06 -15.84 -13.53
CA VAL A 504 -27.49 -14.90 -14.57
C VAL A 504 -27.57 -13.50 -13.98
N SER A 505 -27.47 -12.45 -14.79
CA SER A 505 -27.64 -11.08 -14.29
C SER A 505 -29.08 -10.82 -13.83
N ALA A 506 -29.29 -9.80 -13.00
CA ALA A 506 -30.59 -9.53 -12.38
C ALA A 506 -31.74 -9.30 -13.38
N MET A 507 -31.46 -8.73 -14.57
CA MET A 507 -32.49 -8.51 -15.59
C MET A 507 -32.62 -9.67 -16.60
N HIS A 508 -31.87 -10.77 -16.43
CA HIS A 508 -32.01 -11.94 -17.30
C HIS A 508 -33.34 -12.65 -17.02
N ALA A 509 -34.20 -12.80 -18.04
CA ALA A 509 -35.52 -13.36 -17.83
C ALA A 509 -35.52 -14.89 -17.82
N MET A 510 -36.10 -15.46 -16.76
CA MET A 510 -36.36 -16.89 -16.63
C MET A 510 -37.77 -17.20 -17.14
N PHE A 511 -37.91 -18.29 -17.90
CA PHE A 511 -39.19 -18.70 -18.45
C PHE A 511 -39.91 -19.67 -17.50
N LEU A 512 -40.95 -19.17 -16.83
CA LEU A 512 -41.69 -19.90 -15.80
C LEU A 512 -43.19 -19.83 -16.09
N ASN A 513 -43.87 -20.99 -16.13
CA ASN A 513 -45.32 -21.08 -16.31
C ASN A 513 -45.87 -20.31 -17.53
N GLY A 514 -45.10 -20.23 -18.62
CA GLY A 514 -45.53 -19.57 -19.86
C GLY A 514 -45.25 -18.07 -19.95
N VAL A 515 -44.55 -17.49 -18.96
CA VAL A 515 -44.15 -16.07 -18.95
C VAL A 515 -42.65 -15.92 -18.71
N LEU A 516 -42.10 -14.78 -19.12
CA LEU A 516 -40.72 -14.37 -18.87
C LEU A 516 -40.67 -13.46 -17.65
N VAL A 517 -39.83 -13.79 -16.67
CA VAL A 517 -39.72 -13.05 -15.40
C VAL A 517 -38.26 -12.73 -15.13
N PRO A 518 -37.87 -11.47 -14.87
CA PRO A 518 -36.49 -11.11 -14.57
C PRO A 518 -35.99 -11.84 -13.32
N ALA A 519 -34.76 -12.36 -13.38
CA ALA A 519 -34.15 -13.13 -12.30
C ALA A 519 -34.13 -12.40 -10.95
N GLY A 520 -33.89 -11.09 -10.95
CA GLY A 520 -33.89 -10.24 -9.75
C GLY A 520 -35.26 -10.22 -9.06
N ALA A 521 -36.35 -10.32 -9.82
CA ALA A 521 -37.69 -10.44 -9.26
C ALA A 521 -37.98 -11.83 -8.68
N LEU A 522 -37.12 -12.82 -8.86
CA LEU A 522 -37.29 -14.18 -8.33
C LEU A 522 -36.45 -14.45 -7.07
N ILE A 523 -35.63 -13.48 -6.64
CA ILE A 523 -34.84 -13.58 -5.41
C ILE A 523 -35.77 -13.80 -4.22
N ASN A 524 -35.57 -14.92 -3.53
CA ASN A 524 -36.32 -15.27 -2.32
C ASN A 524 -35.43 -15.29 -1.07
N GLY A 525 -34.13 -14.99 -1.21
CA GLY A 525 -33.17 -14.94 -0.11
C GLY A 525 -32.67 -16.32 0.36
N HIS A 526 -33.22 -17.41 -0.17
CA HIS A 526 -32.95 -18.77 0.27
C HIS A 526 -32.41 -19.62 -0.88
N SER A 527 -33.25 -20.14 -1.77
CA SER A 527 -32.82 -20.98 -2.90
C SER A 527 -32.40 -20.17 -4.14
N ILE A 528 -32.81 -18.90 -4.22
CA ILE A 528 -32.48 -17.94 -5.27
C ILE A 528 -31.98 -16.66 -4.62
N VAL A 529 -30.70 -16.34 -4.80
CA VAL A 529 -29.99 -15.28 -4.07
C VAL A 529 -29.11 -14.45 -5.00
N ARG A 530 -28.72 -13.24 -4.60
CA ARG A 530 -27.59 -12.55 -5.25
C ARG A 530 -26.28 -13.20 -4.80
N ASP A 531 -25.39 -13.49 -5.73
CA ASP A 531 -24.10 -14.10 -5.47
C ASP A 531 -23.00 -13.03 -5.47
N GLU A 532 -22.77 -12.49 -4.28
CA GLU A 532 -21.76 -11.46 -4.03
C GLU A 532 -20.34 -12.02 -3.88
N SER A 533 -20.18 -13.35 -3.95
CA SER A 533 -18.87 -14.01 -3.80
C SER A 533 -17.98 -13.93 -5.05
N ILE A 534 -18.56 -13.53 -6.18
CA ILE A 534 -17.87 -13.48 -7.47
C ILE A 534 -17.17 -12.13 -7.62
N GLY A 535 -15.84 -12.18 -7.73
CA GLY A 535 -15.01 -11.01 -7.99
C GLY A 535 -15.12 -10.54 -9.45
N GLU A 536 -14.62 -11.33 -10.39
CA GLU A 536 -14.66 -10.97 -11.82
C GLU A 536 -15.94 -11.47 -12.47
N VAL A 537 -16.67 -10.60 -13.17
CA VAL A 537 -17.95 -10.96 -13.82
C VAL A 537 -17.78 -10.94 -15.33
N ASN A 538 -17.87 -12.13 -15.94
CA ASN A 538 -17.80 -12.33 -17.38
C ASN A 538 -19.16 -12.80 -17.90
N TYR A 539 -19.86 -11.94 -18.61
CA TYR A 539 -21.23 -12.13 -19.07
C TYR A 539 -21.32 -12.35 -20.59
N PHE A 540 -22.23 -13.24 -20.97
CA PHE A 540 -22.53 -13.62 -22.35
C PHE A 540 -24.04 -13.58 -22.61
N HIS A 541 -24.48 -13.23 -23.81
CA HIS A 541 -25.88 -13.40 -24.22
C HIS A 541 -25.98 -13.90 -25.65
N ILE A 542 -26.90 -14.85 -25.89
CA ILE A 542 -27.07 -15.50 -27.19
C ILE A 542 -28.28 -14.92 -27.92
N GLU A 543 -28.07 -14.30 -29.09
CA GLU A 543 -29.11 -13.93 -30.05
C GLU A 543 -29.33 -15.08 -31.04
N LEU A 544 -30.59 -15.48 -31.22
CA LEU A 544 -31.00 -16.48 -32.21
C LEU A 544 -31.57 -15.81 -33.48
N ASP A 545 -31.81 -16.61 -34.51
CA ASP A 545 -32.49 -16.15 -35.73
C ASP A 545 -33.90 -15.59 -35.49
N THR A 546 -34.60 -16.11 -34.49
CA THR A 546 -35.80 -15.51 -33.89
C THR A 546 -35.74 -15.63 -32.39
N HIS A 547 -36.24 -14.63 -31.67
CA HIS A 547 -36.33 -14.66 -30.22
C HIS A 547 -37.12 -15.88 -29.72
N ASP A 548 -36.49 -16.70 -28.87
CA ASP A 548 -37.03 -17.95 -28.33
C ASP A 548 -36.46 -18.21 -26.90
N VAL A 549 -36.89 -19.30 -26.26
CA VAL A 549 -36.43 -19.70 -24.92
C VAL A 549 -35.38 -20.80 -25.03
N LEU A 550 -34.21 -20.56 -24.43
CA LEU A 550 -33.06 -21.46 -24.39
C LEU A 550 -33.14 -22.38 -23.15
N LEU A 551 -32.28 -23.40 -23.11
CA LEU A 551 -32.08 -24.24 -21.92
C LEU A 551 -30.66 -24.02 -21.37
N ALA A 552 -30.55 -23.38 -20.21
CA ALA A 552 -29.30 -23.10 -19.50
C ALA A 552 -29.25 -23.89 -18.18
N GLU A 553 -28.25 -24.75 -18.00
CA GLU A 553 -28.19 -25.74 -16.91
C GLU A 553 -29.48 -26.59 -16.80
N GLY A 554 -30.18 -26.77 -17.93
CA GLY A 554 -31.50 -27.40 -18.02
C GLY A 554 -32.69 -26.52 -17.64
N ALA A 555 -32.49 -25.30 -17.11
CA ALA A 555 -33.56 -24.33 -16.84
C ALA A 555 -33.90 -23.51 -18.08
N ALA A 556 -35.19 -23.20 -18.25
CA ALA A 556 -35.67 -22.41 -19.38
C ALA A 556 -35.45 -20.91 -19.15
N SER A 557 -34.76 -20.24 -20.08
CA SER A 557 -34.36 -18.82 -19.96
C SER A 557 -34.35 -18.10 -21.31
N GLU A 558 -34.44 -16.77 -21.30
CA GLU A 558 -34.59 -15.95 -22.50
C GLU A 558 -33.34 -15.98 -23.40
N SER A 559 -33.55 -15.96 -24.73
CA SER A 559 -32.50 -15.56 -25.68
C SER A 559 -32.45 -14.03 -25.80
N TYR A 560 -31.42 -13.48 -26.43
CA TYR A 560 -31.33 -12.03 -26.59
C TYR A 560 -32.46 -11.53 -27.49
N VAL A 561 -33.20 -10.54 -26.99
CA VAL A 561 -34.21 -9.80 -27.73
C VAL A 561 -33.62 -8.46 -28.16
N GLU A 562 -33.81 -8.08 -29.42
CA GLU A 562 -33.46 -6.72 -29.88
C GLU A 562 -34.47 -5.72 -29.32
N ASP A 563 -34.06 -5.02 -28.27
CA ASP A 563 -34.81 -3.98 -27.56
C ASP A 563 -34.05 -2.64 -27.49
N GLY A 564 -32.97 -2.49 -28.25
CA GLY A 564 -32.08 -1.32 -28.23
C GLY A 564 -30.87 -1.46 -27.30
N ALA A 565 -30.79 -2.53 -26.49
CA ALA A 565 -29.71 -2.72 -25.53
C ALA A 565 -28.42 -3.32 -26.13
N ARG A 566 -28.32 -3.58 -27.45
CA ARG A 566 -27.15 -4.28 -28.03
C ARG A 566 -25.82 -3.57 -27.74
N GLY A 567 -25.86 -2.24 -27.65
CA GLY A 567 -24.69 -1.39 -27.35
C GLY A 567 -24.04 -1.65 -25.99
N ILE A 568 -24.70 -2.37 -25.07
CA ILE A 568 -24.10 -2.72 -23.78
C ILE A 568 -22.98 -3.77 -23.94
N PHE A 569 -22.94 -4.56 -25.00
CA PHE A 569 -21.92 -5.60 -25.15
C PHE A 569 -20.65 -5.05 -25.80
N GLN A 570 -19.48 -5.44 -25.29
CA GLN A 570 -18.17 -4.97 -25.77
C GLN A 570 -17.93 -5.27 -27.25
N ASN A 571 -18.56 -6.31 -27.79
CA ASN A 571 -18.46 -6.70 -29.20
C ASN A 571 -19.67 -6.27 -30.05
N PHE A 572 -20.47 -5.28 -29.65
CA PHE A 572 -21.68 -4.87 -30.39
C PHE A 572 -21.40 -4.48 -31.86
N SER A 573 -20.22 -3.92 -32.15
CA SER A 573 -19.81 -3.49 -33.49
C SER A 573 -19.64 -4.67 -34.46
N GLU A 574 -19.36 -5.87 -33.94
CA GLU A 574 -19.29 -7.12 -34.71
C GLU A 574 -20.62 -7.41 -35.42
N TYR A 575 -21.75 -7.16 -34.75
CA TYR A 575 -23.08 -7.41 -35.30
C TYR A 575 -23.33 -6.59 -36.57
N TYR A 576 -23.07 -5.29 -36.52
CA TYR A 576 -23.28 -4.39 -37.66
C TYR A 576 -22.29 -4.63 -38.80
N THR A 577 -21.14 -5.21 -38.49
CA THR A 577 -20.19 -5.68 -39.51
C THR A 577 -20.72 -6.94 -40.22
N LEU A 578 -21.30 -7.87 -39.46
CA LEU A 578 -21.89 -9.11 -39.99
C LEU A 578 -23.21 -8.87 -40.74
N TYR A 579 -23.99 -7.87 -40.31
CA TYR A 579 -25.32 -7.56 -40.85
C TYR A 579 -25.47 -6.05 -41.15
N PRO A 580 -24.81 -5.52 -42.19
CA PRO A 580 -24.80 -4.08 -42.49
C PRO A 580 -26.17 -3.50 -42.86
N ASP A 581 -27.04 -4.35 -43.42
CA ASP A 581 -28.40 -3.99 -43.88
C ASP A 581 -29.49 -4.33 -42.84
N ALA A 582 -29.12 -4.67 -41.60
CA ALA A 582 -30.09 -5.01 -40.56
C ALA A 582 -30.99 -3.80 -40.20
N SER A 583 -32.30 -3.96 -40.37
CA SER A 583 -33.29 -2.97 -39.93
C SER A 583 -33.42 -2.96 -38.40
N ARG A 584 -33.56 -1.76 -37.80
CA ARG A 584 -33.89 -1.58 -36.37
C ARG A 584 -35.37 -1.89 -36.07
N GLU A 585 -35.86 -3.04 -36.51
CA GLU A 585 -37.20 -3.48 -36.13
C GLU A 585 -37.13 -4.16 -34.75
N TRP A 586 -37.87 -3.64 -33.77
CA TRP A 586 -37.93 -4.21 -32.43
C TRP A 586 -38.42 -5.66 -32.48
N ALA A 587 -37.69 -6.56 -31.82
CA ALA A 587 -38.07 -7.96 -31.78
C ALA A 587 -39.29 -8.17 -30.87
N VAL A 588 -40.24 -8.97 -31.32
CA VAL A 588 -41.40 -9.37 -30.52
C VAL A 588 -41.00 -10.51 -29.59
N ARG A 589 -41.20 -10.35 -28.28
CA ARG A 589 -40.93 -11.41 -27.31
C ARG A 589 -41.78 -12.64 -27.58
N CYS A 590 -41.21 -13.83 -27.33
CA CYS A 590 -41.85 -15.11 -27.61
C CYS A 590 -42.90 -15.50 -26.56
N ALA A 591 -42.89 -14.81 -25.42
CA ALA A 591 -43.84 -14.95 -24.33
C ALA A 591 -44.06 -13.60 -23.63
N PRO A 592 -45.16 -13.44 -22.89
CA PRO A 592 -45.40 -12.22 -22.09
C PRO A 592 -44.31 -12.03 -21.03
N TYR A 593 -43.82 -10.80 -20.90
CA TYR A 593 -42.88 -10.38 -19.85
C TYR A 593 -43.65 -9.89 -18.62
N VAL A 594 -43.26 -10.35 -17.44
CA VAL A 594 -43.94 -10.05 -16.17
C VAL A 594 -42.90 -9.74 -15.09
N ASP A 595 -42.90 -8.52 -14.60
CA ASP A 595 -42.04 -7.98 -13.53
C ASP A 595 -42.83 -7.57 -12.27
N GLU A 596 -44.16 -7.46 -12.35
CA GLU A 596 -45.04 -7.17 -11.22
C GLU A 596 -46.43 -7.87 -11.31
N GLY A 597 -47.24 -7.74 -10.26
CA GLY A 597 -48.64 -8.19 -10.25
C GLY A 597 -48.92 -9.61 -9.70
N GLU A 598 -50.15 -10.09 -9.91
CA GLU A 598 -50.66 -11.35 -9.32
C GLU A 598 -49.93 -12.59 -9.85
N THR A 599 -49.60 -12.60 -11.14
CA THR A 599 -48.88 -13.70 -11.80
C THR A 599 -47.50 -13.92 -11.17
N LEU A 600 -46.74 -12.83 -10.93
CA LEU A 600 -45.44 -12.91 -10.25
C LEU A 600 -45.59 -13.39 -8.81
N ARG A 601 -46.59 -12.89 -8.07
CA ARG A 601 -46.86 -13.33 -6.68
C ARG A 601 -47.14 -14.84 -6.61
N ALA A 602 -47.91 -15.37 -7.56
CA ALA A 602 -48.18 -16.81 -7.64
C ALA A 602 -46.92 -17.64 -7.97
N ILE A 603 -46.03 -17.14 -8.83
CA ILE A 603 -44.74 -17.78 -9.14
C ILE A 603 -43.83 -17.80 -7.91
N ARG A 604 -43.66 -16.64 -7.23
CA ARG A 604 -42.87 -16.54 -5.99
C ARG A 604 -43.37 -17.50 -4.91
N ALA A 605 -44.69 -17.57 -4.69
CA ALA A 605 -45.28 -18.47 -3.70
C ALA A 605 -44.93 -19.96 -3.93
N LYS A 606 -44.89 -20.41 -5.20
CA LYS A 606 -44.48 -21.78 -5.54
C LYS A 606 -42.98 -22.01 -5.35
N LEU A 607 -42.15 -21.03 -5.70
CA LEU A 607 -40.70 -21.11 -5.49
C LEU A 607 -40.37 -21.14 -3.99
N GLU A 608 -41.14 -20.41 -3.17
CA GLU A 608 -41.03 -20.45 -1.71
C GLU A 608 -41.40 -21.82 -1.12
N GLU A 609 -42.45 -22.44 -1.64
CA GLU A 609 -42.85 -23.81 -1.26
C GLU A 609 -41.74 -24.82 -1.59
N HIS A 610 -41.11 -24.69 -2.76
CA HIS A 610 -39.95 -25.53 -3.14
C HIS A 610 -38.70 -25.22 -2.30
N ALA A 611 -38.42 -23.95 -2.01
CA ALA A 611 -37.33 -23.55 -1.13
C ALA A 611 -37.49 -24.16 0.26
N SER A 612 -38.71 -24.10 0.82
CA SER A 612 -39.06 -24.71 2.09
C SER A 612 -38.87 -26.23 2.10
N LEU A 613 -39.10 -26.92 0.98
CA LEU A 613 -38.88 -28.38 0.85
C LEU A 613 -37.40 -28.75 0.70
N LEU A 614 -36.62 -27.95 -0.01
CA LEU A 614 -35.15 -28.08 -0.11
C LEU A 614 -34.51 -27.83 1.25
N GLU A 615 -34.94 -26.77 1.94
CA GLU A 615 -34.55 -26.50 3.31
C GLU A 615 -35.00 -27.62 4.23
N MET A 616 -36.25 -28.12 4.18
CA MET A 616 -36.64 -29.25 5.04
C MET A 616 -35.79 -30.51 4.81
N ALA A 617 -35.27 -30.72 3.59
CA ALA A 617 -34.38 -31.83 3.26
C ALA A 617 -32.93 -31.60 3.76
N GLU A 618 -32.40 -30.38 3.66
CA GLU A 618 -31.10 -29.97 4.22
C GLU A 618 -31.14 -29.86 5.75
N VAL A 619 -32.22 -29.31 6.30
CA VAL A 619 -32.55 -29.16 7.71
C VAL A 619 -32.85 -30.52 8.36
N MET A 620 -33.38 -31.52 7.65
CA MET A 620 -33.40 -32.91 8.15
C MET A 620 -32.01 -33.56 8.16
N GLN A 621 -31.02 -33.02 7.44
CA GLN A 621 -29.59 -33.35 7.58
C GLN A 621 -28.86 -32.48 8.62
N GLU A 622 -29.33 -31.26 8.91
CA GLU A 622 -28.68 -30.27 9.78
C GLU A 622 -29.30 -30.10 11.18
N PHE A 623 -30.52 -30.62 11.45
CA PHE A 623 -31.19 -30.53 12.77
C PHE A 623 -30.49 -31.27 13.92
N GLU A 624 -29.31 -31.85 13.68
CA GLU A 624 -28.43 -32.31 14.75
C GLU A 624 -27.56 -31.18 15.35
N ASP A 625 -27.38 -29.98 14.75
CA ASP A 625 -26.19 -29.11 14.98
C ASP A 625 -26.32 -27.76 15.75
N ASP A 626 -27.51 -27.28 16.14
CA ASP A 626 -27.68 -25.83 16.45
C ASP A 626 -27.31 -25.34 17.87
N SER A 627 -26.74 -26.17 18.76
CA SER A 627 -26.33 -25.77 20.13
C SER A 627 -24.84 -25.51 20.31
N ARG A 628 -24.08 -25.30 19.22
CA ARG A 628 -22.61 -25.54 19.19
C ARG A 628 -21.72 -24.30 19.03
N PHE A 629 -22.24 -23.15 18.58
CA PHE A 629 -21.48 -21.90 18.47
C PHE A 629 -21.93 -20.89 19.52
N GLN A 630 -20.98 -20.27 20.23
CA GLN A 630 -21.27 -19.32 21.32
C GLN A 630 -20.38 -18.09 21.19
N GLY A 631 -20.87 -16.91 21.56
CA GLY A 631 -20.07 -15.70 21.62
C GLY A 631 -20.90 -14.48 22.00
N TRP A 632 -20.23 -13.40 22.40
CA TRP A 632 -20.86 -12.16 22.83
C TRP A 632 -20.16 -10.91 22.30
N LEU A 633 -20.91 -9.89 21.89
CA LEU A 633 -20.37 -8.57 21.52
C LEU A 633 -20.26 -7.67 22.76
N ASP A 634 -19.04 -7.43 23.28
CA ASP A 634 -18.85 -6.74 24.56
C ASP A 634 -19.05 -5.24 24.47
N SER A 635 -18.38 -4.60 23.52
CA SER A 635 -18.28 -3.15 23.44
C SER A 635 -18.13 -2.71 22.00
N VAL A 636 -18.80 -1.62 21.67
CA VAL A 636 -18.62 -0.96 20.40
C VAL A 636 -18.54 0.55 20.61
N THR A 637 -17.51 1.16 20.05
CA THR A 637 -17.30 2.61 20.02
C THR A 637 -17.05 3.05 18.58
N HIS A 638 -17.02 4.36 18.34
CA HIS A 638 -16.71 4.90 17.02
C HIS A 638 -15.33 4.48 16.49
N SER A 639 -14.35 4.15 17.34
CA SER A 639 -13.02 3.75 16.87
C SER A 639 -12.66 2.29 17.13
N ARG A 640 -13.57 1.52 17.76
CA ARG A 640 -13.23 0.18 18.24
C ARG A 640 -14.44 -0.74 18.37
N ILE A 641 -14.29 -1.97 17.88
CA ILE A 641 -15.28 -3.05 18.00
C ILE A 641 -14.62 -4.24 18.69
N GLU A 642 -15.18 -4.73 19.79
CA GLU A 642 -14.61 -5.88 20.52
C GLU A 642 -15.67 -6.80 21.13
N GLY A 643 -15.35 -8.09 21.15
CA GLY A 643 -16.24 -9.14 21.60
C GLY A 643 -15.52 -10.46 21.76
N TRP A 644 -16.28 -11.55 21.88
CA TRP A 644 -15.74 -12.89 21.82
C TRP A 644 -16.62 -13.89 21.07
N ALA A 645 -16.01 -14.93 20.49
CA ALA A 645 -16.65 -16.05 19.81
C ALA A 645 -15.89 -17.35 20.02
N TRP A 646 -16.62 -18.47 20.10
CA TRP A 646 -16.11 -19.80 20.44
C TRP A 646 -16.92 -20.91 19.76
N ASP A 647 -16.23 -21.91 19.22
CA ASP A 647 -16.82 -23.11 18.62
C ASP A 647 -16.64 -24.31 19.56
N ALA A 648 -17.75 -24.94 19.98
CA ALA A 648 -17.73 -26.10 20.86
C ALA A 648 -17.19 -27.39 20.19
N ARG A 649 -17.23 -27.50 18.85
CA ARG A 649 -16.64 -28.64 18.10
C ARG A 649 -15.13 -28.53 18.02
N HIS A 650 -14.62 -27.31 17.97
CA HIS A 650 -13.21 -27.00 17.92
C HIS A 650 -12.81 -26.00 19.01
N PRO A 651 -12.87 -26.39 20.30
CA PRO A 651 -12.72 -25.45 21.41
C PRO A 651 -11.31 -24.84 21.58
N PHE A 652 -10.36 -25.23 20.71
CA PHE A 652 -9.01 -24.68 20.62
C PHE A 652 -8.71 -24.06 19.25
N ASP A 653 -9.65 -24.12 18.31
CA ASP A 653 -9.57 -23.37 17.06
C ASP A 653 -10.28 -22.04 17.26
N MET A 654 -9.77 -20.99 16.62
CA MET A 654 -10.30 -19.65 16.81
C MET A 654 -11.50 -19.49 15.90
N ALA A 655 -12.65 -19.21 16.50
CA ALA A 655 -13.83 -18.86 15.74
C ALA A 655 -13.53 -17.62 14.89
N CYS A 656 -13.75 -17.70 13.59
CA CYS A 656 -13.69 -16.52 12.75
C CYS A 656 -15.02 -15.78 12.88
N VAL A 657 -14.95 -14.47 13.05
CA VAL A 657 -16.10 -13.58 13.11
C VAL A 657 -16.05 -12.62 11.94
N GLU A 658 -17.21 -12.40 11.37
CA GLU A 658 -17.44 -11.38 10.38
C GLU A 658 -18.07 -10.18 11.11
N ILE A 659 -17.45 -9.01 11.00
CA ILE A 659 -17.97 -7.76 11.55
C ILE A 659 -18.61 -6.98 10.40
N LEU A 660 -19.88 -6.66 10.58
CA LEU A 660 -20.67 -5.84 9.69
C LEU A 660 -21.01 -4.52 10.39
N VAL A 661 -20.79 -3.42 9.69
CA VAL A 661 -21.25 -2.09 10.08
C VAL A 661 -22.32 -1.68 9.08
N ASP A 662 -23.51 -1.40 9.58
CA ASP A 662 -24.70 -1.06 8.78
C ASP A 662 -25.03 -2.11 7.71
N GLY A 663 -24.74 -3.38 8.01
CA GLY A 663 -25.01 -4.53 7.13
C GLY A 663 -23.91 -4.81 6.10
N ARG A 664 -22.86 -3.98 6.01
CA ARG A 664 -21.69 -4.23 5.15
C ARG A 664 -20.56 -4.88 5.95
N SER A 665 -20.02 -6.00 5.45
CA SER A 665 -18.86 -6.67 6.05
C SER A 665 -17.63 -5.77 5.90
N ILE A 666 -17.11 -5.24 7.01
CA ILE A 666 -15.94 -4.36 7.01
C ILE A 666 -14.65 -5.10 7.37
N ALA A 667 -14.76 -6.24 8.04
CA ALA A 667 -13.63 -7.07 8.38
C ALA A 667 -14.08 -8.50 8.70
N THR A 668 -13.25 -9.47 8.30
CA THR A 668 -13.31 -10.82 8.86
C THR A 668 -12.08 -11.02 9.73
N LEU A 669 -12.32 -11.36 11.00
CA LEU A 669 -11.30 -11.44 12.03
C LEU A 669 -11.32 -12.83 12.63
N SER A 670 -10.16 -13.32 13.01
CA SER A 670 -10.09 -14.49 13.89
C SER A 670 -10.25 -14.00 15.33
N ALA A 671 -10.97 -14.76 16.16
CA ALA A 671 -11.08 -14.51 17.59
C ALA A 671 -9.77 -14.90 18.31
N ASP A 672 -8.71 -14.17 18.01
CA ASP A 672 -7.32 -14.47 18.35
C ASP A 672 -6.77 -13.67 19.52
N ARG A 673 -7.65 -13.10 20.35
CA ARG A 673 -7.30 -12.43 21.61
C ARG A 673 -7.67 -13.27 22.81
N GLN A 674 -6.78 -13.24 23.80
CA GLN A 674 -6.96 -13.94 25.07
C GLN A 674 -7.98 -13.25 25.97
N ARG A 675 -8.86 -14.06 26.56
CA ARG A 675 -9.87 -13.67 27.54
C ARG A 675 -9.95 -14.62 28.73
N GLY A 676 -9.44 -14.15 29.87
CA GLY A 676 -9.36 -14.94 31.10
C GLY A 676 -10.71 -15.18 31.81
N ASP A 677 -11.78 -14.52 31.39
CA ASP A 677 -13.15 -14.77 31.85
C ASP A 677 -13.82 -15.91 31.06
N ILE A 678 -13.58 -15.99 29.75
CA ILE A 678 -14.14 -17.04 28.88
C ILE A 678 -13.56 -18.41 29.22
N ALA A 679 -12.26 -18.53 29.45
CA ALA A 679 -11.71 -19.82 29.81
C ALA A 679 -11.88 -20.18 31.30
N ARG A 680 -12.13 -19.22 32.21
CA ARG A 680 -12.73 -19.51 33.54
C ARG A 680 -14.15 -20.09 33.44
N ALA A 681 -14.90 -19.77 32.40
CA ALA A 681 -16.21 -20.37 32.12
C ALA A 681 -16.13 -21.79 31.52
N GLY A 682 -14.93 -22.32 31.30
CA GLY A 682 -14.71 -23.68 30.77
C GLY A 682 -14.83 -23.81 29.24
N MET A 683 -14.89 -22.69 28.52
CA MET A 683 -15.07 -22.63 27.06
C MET A 683 -13.73 -22.69 26.36
N GLY A 684 -13.11 -23.87 26.43
CA GLY A 684 -11.83 -24.15 25.81
C GLY A 684 -10.76 -23.15 26.21
N ALA A 685 -10.16 -22.60 25.18
CA ALA A 685 -8.97 -21.80 25.26
C ALA A 685 -9.13 -20.42 25.96
N GLY A 686 -10.24 -19.75 25.72
CA GLY A 686 -10.32 -18.30 25.96
C GLY A 686 -9.53 -17.48 24.93
N TRP A 687 -8.92 -18.11 23.92
CA TRP A 687 -8.68 -17.51 22.60
C TRP A 687 -10.00 -17.44 21.87
N ALA A 688 -10.79 -16.51 22.35
CA ALA A 688 -12.13 -16.27 21.89
C ALA A 688 -12.37 -14.79 21.71
N GLY A 689 -11.47 -13.90 22.14
CA GLY A 689 -11.65 -12.46 21.98
C GLY A 689 -11.30 -12.00 20.57
N PHE A 690 -12.00 -11.01 20.06
CA PHE A 690 -11.60 -10.26 18.87
C PHE A 690 -11.62 -8.77 19.18
N ARG A 691 -10.76 -8.01 18.51
CA ARG A 691 -10.82 -6.55 18.50
C ARG A 691 -10.48 -6.04 17.11
N LEU A 692 -11.26 -5.10 16.63
CA LEU A 692 -10.96 -4.25 15.50
C LEU A 692 -10.77 -2.83 16.02
N ASP A 693 -9.57 -2.26 15.84
CA ASP A 693 -9.35 -0.83 15.92
C ASP A 693 -9.50 -0.28 14.49
N LEU A 694 -10.35 0.73 14.31
CA LEU A 694 -10.63 1.29 12.99
C LEU A 694 -9.61 2.39 12.68
N ASP A 695 -8.92 2.26 11.54
CA ASP A 695 -7.92 3.24 11.08
C ASP A 695 -8.55 4.64 10.90
N GLU A 696 -9.82 4.66 10.48
CA GLU A 696 -10.70 5.83 10.54
C GLU A 696 -11.91 5.53 11.45
N PRO A 697 -12.15 6.32 12.51
CA PRO A 697 -13.31 6.13 13.36
C PRO A 697 -14.64 6.25 12.58
N LEU A 698 -15.61 5.39 12.87
CA LEU A 698 -17.01 5.51 12.45
C LEU A 698 -17.53 6.91 12.77
N ASP A 699 -18.31 7.47 11.86
CA ASP A 699 -18.82 8.83 12.00
C ASP A 699 -19.60 8.98 13.31
N TRP A 700 -19.08 9.83 14.19
CA TRP A 700 -19.71 10.07 15.48
C TRP A 700 -21.03 10.82 15.38
N ARG A 701 -21.36 11.39 14.22
CA ARG A 701 -22.60 12.14 13.99
C ARG A 701 -23.77 11.26 13.56
N CYS A 702 -23.54 9.96 13.35
CA CYS A 702 -24.50 9.03 12.76
C CYS A 702 -24.68 7.79 13.64
N ALA A 703 -25.86 7.17 13.54
CA ALA A 703 -26.11 5.90 14.19
C ALA A 703 -25.46 4.78 13.36
N HIS A 704 -24.81 3.81 14.00
CA HIS A 704 -24.17 2.68 13.31
C HIS A 704 -24.60 1.35 13.91
N ARG A 705 -25.11 0.44 13.07
CA ARG A 705 -25.54 -0.93 13.42
C ARG A 705 -24.40 -1.89 13.26
N ILE A 706 -23.90 -2.35 14.39
CA ILE A 706 -22.71 -3.19 14.45
C ILE A 706 -23.17 -4.62 14.70
N GLU A 707 -23.13 -5.40 13.63
CA GLU A 707 -23.43 -6.82 13.67
C GLU A 707 -22.13 -7.62 13.64
N VAL A 708 -22.04 -8.65 14.48
CA VAL A 708 -20.92 -9.58 14.48
C VAL A 708 -21.49 -10.99 14.50
N ARG A 709 -21.06 -11.80 13.54
CA ARG A 709 -21.54 -13.17 13.36
C ARG A 709 -20.40 -14.13 13.09
N HIS A 710 -20.60 -15.42 13.30
CA HIS A 710 -19.62 -16.43 12.95
C HIS A 710 -19.40 -16.47 11.44
N ALA A 711 -18.15 -16.44 10.98
CA ALA A 711 -17.80 -16.18 9.58
C ALA A 711 -18.26 -17.29 8.63
N VAL A 712 -18.34 -18.54 9.11
CA VAL A 712 -18.73 -19.71 8.30
C VAL A 712 -20.22 -20.01 8.41
N SER A 713 -20.72 -20.22 9.63
CA SER A 713 -22.14 -20.57 9.84
C SER A 713 -23.08 -19.37 9.76
N LYS A 714 -22.54 -18.14 9.72
CA LYS A 714 -23.29 -16.87 9.70
C LYS A 714 -24.22 -16.65 10.91
N VAL A 715 -24.14 -17.50 11.94
CA VAL A 715 -24.89 -17.35 13.19
C VAL A 715 -24.44 -16.09 13.93
N PRO A 716 -25.34 -15.16 14.28
CA PRO A 716 -24.98 -13.94 14.99
C PRO A 716 -24.53 -14.22 16.42
N LEU A 717 -23.57 -13.44 16.91
CA LEU A 717 -23.14 -13.53 18.30
C LEU A 717 -24.23 -12.96 19.23
N SER A 718 -24.28 -13.46 20.45
CA SER A 718 -25.18 -12.89 21.46
C SER A 718 -24.80 -11.44 21.78
N GLY A 719 -25.77 -10.57 22.05
CA GLY A 719 -25.50 -9.14 22.19
C GLY A 719 -25.17 -8.41 20.89
N SER A 720 -25.27 -9.09 19.75
CA SER A 720 -25.27 -8.51 18.41
C SER A 720 -26.68 -8.60 17.80
N PRO A 721 -27.15 -7.61 17.03
CA PRO A 721 -26.48 -6.34 16.70
C PRO A 721 -26.43 -5.37 17.89
N LYS A 722 -25.46 -4.46 17.87
CA LYS A 722 -25.42 -3.27 18.75
C LYS A 722 -25.63 -2.00 17.96
N MET A 723 -26.35 -1.07 18.57
CA MET A 723 -26.59 0.26 18.04
C MET A 723 -25.62 1.24 18.69
N LEU A 724 -24.76 1.87 17.89
CA LEU A 724 -24.02 3.06 18.27
C LEU A 724 -24.87 4.26 17.88
N GLU A 725 -25.20 5.12 18.82
CA GLU A 725 -26.03 6.31 18.56
C GLU A 725 -25.16 7.52 18.17
N PRO A 726 -25.70 8.48 17.40
CA PRO A 726 -25.06 9.76 17.13
C PRO A 726 -24.67 10.52 18.41
N LEU A 727 -23.48 11.08 18.46
CA LEU A 727 -23.02 12.03 19.47
C LEU A 727 -23.38 13.47 19.04
N GLU A 728 -24.55 13.95 19.45
CA GLU A 728 -25.02 15.32 19.15
C GLU A 728 -24.47 16.38 20.14
N VAL A 729 -23.16 16.64 20.17
CA VAL A 729 -22.51 17.65 21.05
C VAL A 729 -22.61 17.35 22.57
N LEU A 730 -21.65 17.84 23.38
CA LEU A 730 -21.63 17.66 24.84
C LEU A 730 -22.99 18.08 25.47
N ASP A 731 -23.72 17.09 25.98
CA ASP A 731 -25.15 17.23 26.26
C ASP A 731 -25.52 18.03 27.54
N GLU A 732 -26.81 18.34 27.65
CA GLU A 732 -27.45 19.03 28.78
C GLU A 732 -27.31 18.27 30.11
N ALA A 733 -27.12 16.94 30.06
CA ALA A 733 -26.92 16.10 31.23
C ALA A 733 -25.51 16.24 31.80
N MET A 734 -24.51 16.39 30.94
CA MET A 734 -23.12 16.71 31.27
C MET A 734 -23.01 18.16 31.76
N GLU A 735 -23.71 19.10 31.13
CA GLU A 735 -23.80 20.48 31.60
C GLU A 735 -24.46 20.57 32.99
N HIS A 736 -25.52 19.79 33.24
CA HIS A 736 -26.14 19.65 34.56
C HIS A 736 -25.27 18.89 35.57
N ALA A 737 -24.43 17.95 35.13
CA ALA A 737 -23.51 17.21 35.99
C ALA A 737 -22.34 18.09 36.44
N ILE A 738 -21.75 18.85 35.51
CA ILE A 738 -20.69 19.84 35.79
C ILE A 738 -21.24 20.97 36.65
N THR A 739 -22.44 21.49 36.33
CA THR A 739 -23.10 22.53 37.12
C THR A 739 -23.45 22.06 38.53
N ARG A 740 -23.89 20.80 38.72
CA ARG A 740 -24.13 20.20 40.04
C ARG A 740 -22.83 19.96 40.80
N ALA A 741 -21.78 19.48 40.14
CA ALA A 741 -20.47 19.26 40.74
C ALA A 741 -19.85 20.57 41.25
N VAL A 742 -19.99 21.67 40.49
CA VAL A 742 -19.50 23.00 40.89
C VAL A 742 -20.40 23.64 41.96
N LYS A 743 -21.74 23.53 41.86
CA LYS A 743 -22.66 24.09 42.88
C LYS A 743 -22.63 23.33 44.22
N GLY A 744 -22.30 22.03 44.21
CA GLY A 744 -22.19 21.18 45.39
C GLY A 744 -20.97 21.45 46.28
N LEU A 745 -20.00 22.24 45.80
CA LEU A 745 -18.86 22.68 46.60
C LEU A 745 -19.29 23.78 47.58
N ALA A 746 -19.04 23.56 48.87
CA ALA A 746 -19.68 24.29 49.96
C ALA A 746 -19.26 25.77 50.05
N SER A 747 -18.06 26.12 49.55
CA SER A 747 -17.49 27.45 49.73
C SER A 747 -17.10 28.13 48.41
N ARG A 748 -17.28 29.46 48.36
CA ARG A 748 -16.88 30.30 47.20
C ARG A 748 -15.40 30.11 46.78
N PRO A 749 -14.43 29.90 47.69
CA PRO A 749 -13.04 29.62 47.32
C PRO A 749 -12.80 28.25 46.68
N GLU A 750 -13.61 27.23 46.98
CA GLU A 750 -13.52 25.90 46.34
C GLU A 750 -14.10 25.94 44.93
N ARG A 751 -15.21 26.67 44.75
CA ARG A 751 -15.79 26.89 43.42
C ARG A 751 -14.86 27.68 42.50
N LEU A 752 -14.19 28.69 43.03
CA LEU A 752 -13.20 29.48 42.27
C LEU A 752 -11.94 28.66 41.93
N ARG A 753 -11.52 27.72 42.78
CA ARG A 753 -10.39 26.82 42.47
C ARG A 753 -10.73 25.77 41.43
N ALA A 754 -11.93 25.18 41.48
CA ALA A 754 -12.40 24.24 40.47
C ALA A 754 -12.57 24.92 39.09
N LEU A 755 -13.13 26.15 39.07
CA LEU A 755 -13.23 26.95 37.84
C LEU A 755 -11.84 27.33 37.32
N SER A 756 -10.90 27.74 38.19
CA SER A 756 -9.53 28.08 37.79
C SER A 756 -8.77 26.88 37.22
N PHE A 757 -8.96 25.68 37.78
CA PHE A 757 -8.34 24.45 37.28
C PHE A 757 -8.86 24.05 35.89
N MET A 758 -10.17 24.21 35.64
CA MET A 758 -10.76 23.93 34.32
C MET A 758 -10.33 24.96 33.27
N THR A 759 -10.26 26.24 33.63
CA THR A 759 -9.66 27.27 32.77
C THR A 759 -8.18 26.99 32.50
N GLU A 760 -7.44 26.49 33.48
CA GLU A 760 -6.03 26.10 33.36
C GLU A 760 -5.82 24.86 32.47
N GLN A 761 -6.79 23.93 32.39
CA GLN A 761 -6.72 22.81 31.44
C GLN A 761 -7.04 23.24 30.00
N VAL A 762 -7.96 24.19 29.80
CA VAL A 762 -8.26 24.78 28.48
C VAL A 762 -7.10 25.67 28.01
N GLU A 763 -6.46 26.41 28.92
CA GLU A 763 -5.23 27.17 28.65
C GLU A 763 -4.05 26.22 28.38
N ARG A 764 -3.94 25.06 29.06
CA ARG A 764 -2.92 24.03 28.76
C ARG A 764 -3.06 23.42 27.36
N LEU A 765 -4.29 23.19 26.92
CA LEU A 765 -4.58 22.68 25.58
C LEU A 765 -4.31 23.75 24.50
N ARG A 766 -4.53 25.04 24.81
CA ARG A 766 -4.14 26.17 23.94
C ARG A 766 -2.64 26.50 24.00
N ALA A 767 -1.97 26.24 25.12
CA ALA A 767 -0.53 26.47 25.31
C ALA A 767 0.34 25.35 24.74
N GLN A 768 -0.19 24.14 24.56
CA GLN A 768 0.50 23.04 23.88
C GLN A 768 0.77 23.32 22.38
N GLU A 769 -0.02 24.19 21.73
CA GLU A 769 0.25 24.68 20.36
C GLU A 769 1.17 25.92 20.31
N ALA A 770 1.44 26.57 21.45
CA ALA A 770 2.30 27.76 21.54
C ALA A 770 3.69 27.49 22.19
N GLU A 771 3.92 26.33 22.79
CA GLU A 771 5.19 25.95 23.46
C GLU A 771 6.31 25.54 22.47
N CYS A 772 6.04 25.54 21.16
CA CYS A 772 7.05 25.37 20.12
C CYS A 772 7.97 26.60 19.92
N ASP A 773 7.54 27.80 20.33
CA ASP A 773 8.33 29.02 20.09
C ASP A 773 9.27 29.42 21.26
N MET A 774 9.01 28.96 22.50
CA MET A 774 9.85 29.31 23.66
C MET A 774 11.13 28.47 23.78
N ARG A 775 11.27 27.36 23.04
CA ARG A 775 12.49 26.53 23.03
C ARG A 775 13.66 27.14 22.26
N ARG A 776 13.47 28.26 21.57
CA ARG A 776 14.51 28.91 20.77
C ARG A 776 15.50 29.73 21.63
N ASP A 777 15.01 30.35 22.69
CA ASP A 777 15.83 31.22 23.57
C ASP A 777 16.66 30.44 24.59
N GLU A 778 16.15 29.30 25.07
CA GLU A 778 16.88 28.42 25.99
C GLU A 778 18.02 27.66 25.28
N VAL A 779 17.80 27.28 24.01
CA VAL A 779 18.81 26.69 23.13
C VAL A 779 19.91 27.70 22.78
N GLU A 780 19.58 28.98 22.63
CA GLU A 780 20.58 30.03 22.37
C GLU A 780 21.42 30.35 23.62
N ALA A 781 20.82 30.31 24.82
CA ALA A 781 21.53 30.49 26.09
C ALA A 781 22.52 29.34 26.36
N LEU A 782 22.13 28.09 26.11
CA LEU A 782 23.01 26.91 26.19
C LEU A 782 24.10 26.94 25.09
N GLY A 783 23.77 27.44 23.90
CA GLY A 783 24.71 27.64 22.79
C GLY A 783 25.75 28.74 23.04
N LYS A 784 25.44 29.74 23.87
CA LYS A 784 26.39 30.80 24.29
C LYS A 784 27.29 30.33 25.45
N ALA A 785 26.79 29.47 26.33
CA ALA A 785 27.60 28.84 27.40
C ALA A 785 28.69 27.91 26.82
N ARG A 786 28.35 27.13 25.79
CA ARG A 786 29.29 26.24 25.09
C ARG A 786 30.38 26.98 24.31
N ARG A 787 30.08 28.20 23.82
CA ARG A 787 31.04 29.07 23.12
C ARG A 787 32.00 29.83 24.04
N ARG A 788 31.70 29.94 25.35
CA ARG A 788 32.60 30.53 26.36
C ARG A 788 33.62 29.53 26.92
N ALA A 789 33.37 28.22 26.79
CA ALA A 789 34.33 27.18 27.18
C ALA A 789 35.34 26.91 26.05
N GLY A 790 36.19 27.90 25.78
CA GLY A 790 37.30 27.75 24.84
C GLY A 790 38.48 26.99 25.44
N ARG A 791 38.82 25.88 24.78
CA ARG A 791 40.12 25.19 24.64
C ARG A 791 40.35 23.86 25.36
N ALA A 792 40.98 23.00 24.54
CA ALA A 792 41.73 21.78 24.80
C ALA A 792 40.91 20.50 24.90
N ALA A 793 40.51 19.95 23.76
CA ALA A 793 40.37 18.51 23.61
C ALA A 793 41.55 18.01 22.78
N ALA A 794 42.51 17.39 23.46
CA ALA A 794 43.44 16.47 22.83
C ALA A 794 42.65 15.41 22.05
N SER A 795 43.26 14.84 21.00
CA SER A 795 42.68 13.77 20.19
C SER A 795 42.10 12.66 21.08
N MET A 796 40.78 12.64 21.21
CA MET A 796 40.02 11.55 21.79
C MET A 796 39.72 10.54 20.66
N PRO A 797 39.80 9.23 20.91
CA PRO A 797 39.52 8.23 19.88
C PRO A 797 38.05 8.37 19.40
N GLU A 798 37.81 8.25 18.09
CA GLU A 798 36.46 8.21 17.50
C GLU A 798 35.65 7.07 18.14
N ILE A 799 34.62 7.42 18.91
CA ILE A 799 33.67 6.45 19.46
C ILE A 799 32.57 6.26 18.41
N ARG A 800 32.51 5.06 17.81
CA ARG A 800 31.46 4.70 16.83
C ARG A 800 30.13 4.52 17.53
N ARG A 801 29.03 5.06 16.98
CA ARG A 801 27.70 5.03 17.63
C ARG A 801 26.67 4.26 16.81
N ALA A 802 25.83 3.46 17.47
CA ALA A 802 24.73 2.73 16.87
C ALA A 802 23.39 3.03 17.56
N LEU A 803 22.35 3.28 16.78
CA LEU A 803 20.97 3.41 17.26
C LEU A 803 20.21 2.11 17.01
N VAL A 804 19.52 1.60 18.02
CA VAL A 804 18.71 0.38 17.96
C VAL A 804 17.26 0.75 18.24
N LEU A 805 16.39 0.51 17.26
CA LEU A 805 14.94 0.71 17.36
C LEU A 805 14.21 -0.64 17.36
N ALA A 806 13.28 -0.82 18.30
CA ALA A 806 12.43 -1.99 18.36
C ALA A 806 11.09 -1.70 19.06
N GLU A 807 10.05 -2.46 18.70
CA GLU A 807 8.77 -2.53 19.41
C GLU A 807 8.85 -3.44 20.65
N THR A 808 9.83 -4.32 20.74
CA THR A 808 10.01 -5.25 21.86
C THR A 808 11.02 -4.70 22.85
N LEU A 809 10.72 -4.76 24.15
CA LEU A 809 11.68 -4.40 25.19
C LEU A 809 12.78 -5.49 25.33
N PRO A 810 14.05 -5.10 25.51
CA PRO A 810 15.17 -6.04 25.60
C PRO A 810 15.30 -6.63 27.01
N CYS A 811 14.41 -7.56 27.35
CA CYS A 811 14.40 -8.27 28.62
C CYS A 811 15.01 -9.67 28.49
N ASP A 812 15.97 -10.01 29.35
CA ASP A 812 16.53 -11.38 29.42
C ASP A 812 15.43 -12.38 29.85
N GLY A 813 15.30 -13.50 29.12
CA GLY A 813 14.44 -14.64 29.49
C GLY A 813 12.94 -14.47 29.27
N LEU A 814 12.47 -13.31 28.80
CA LEU A 814 11.03 -13.05 28.59
C LEU A 814 10.50 -13.67 27.29
N SER A 815 11.26 -13.57 26.21
CA SER A 815 10.96 -14.20 24.92
C SER A 815 12.22 -14.39 24.08
N SER A 816 12.13 -15.24 23.05
CA SER A 816 13.22 -15.42 22.08
C SER A 816 13.54 -14.13 21.34
N GLU A 817 12.57 -13.24 21.15
CA GLU A 817 12.74 -11.97 20.47
C GLU A 817 13.46 -10.93 21.31
N ALA A 818 13.10 -10.82 22.58
CA ALA A 818 13.79 -9.97 23.54
C ALA A 818 15.24 -10.43 23.73
N THR A 819 15.44 -11.75 23.82
CA THR A 819 16.78 -12.37 23.91
C THR A 819 17.62 -12.09 22.66
N THR A 820 17.02 -12.20 21.46
CA THR A 820 17.70 -11.90 20.20
C THR A 820 18.11 -10.43 20.13
N LEU A 821 17.19 -9.51 20.48
CA LEU A 821 17.45 -8.07 20.48
C LEU A 821 18.62 -7.73 21.42
N LEU A 822 18.59 -8.24 22.64
CA LEU A 822 19.65 -8.02 23.63
C LEU A 822 20.98 -8.63 23.19
N SER A 823 20.95 -9.83 22.61
CA SER A 823 22.14 -10.47 22.04
C SER A 823 22.77 -9.65 20.91
N HIS A 824 21.94 -9.09 20.00
CA HIS A 824 22.41 -8.24 18.91
C HIS A 824 22.96 -6.90 19.41
N MET A 825 22.34 -6.29 20.43
CA MET A 825 22.90 -5.09 21.08
C MET A 825 24.27 -5.38 21.69
N ARG A 826 24.40 -6.47 22.45
CA ARG A 826 25.69 -6.94 23.00
C ARG A 826 26.71 -7.24 21.87
N GLY A 827 26.25 -7.75 20.73
CA GLY A 827 27.04 -7.96 19.52
C GLY A 827 27.59 -6.66 18.91
N LEU A 828 26.75 -5.63 18.74
CA LEU A 828 27.18 -4.30 18.28
C LEU A 828 28.22 -3.69 19.22
N LYS A 829 28.03 -3.83 20.55
CA LYS A 829 29.02 -3.39 21.53
C LYS A 829 30.36 -4.10 21.40
N ARG A 830 30.36 -5.41 21.17
CA ARG A 830 31.60 -6.18 20.91
C ARG A 830 32.33 -5.71 19.65
N LEU A 831 31.61 -5.18 18.67
CA LEU A 831 32.19 -4.56 17.48
C LEU A 831 32.70 -3.13 17.71
N GLY A 832 32.59 -2.61 18.94
CA GLY A 832 33.12 -1.31 19.34
C GLY A 832 32.14 -0.16 19.20
N TYR A 833 30.83 -0.43 19.02
CA TYR A 833 29.81 0.61 18.99
C TYR A 833 29.33 0.98 20.40
N ASP A 834 29.18 2.28 20.64
CA ASP A 834 28.36 2.84 21.71
C ASP A 834 26.89 2.76 21.28
N VAL A 835 26.09 1.98 22.01
CA VAL A 835 24.73 1.61 21.61
C VAL A 835 23.71 2.46 22.34
N THR A 836 22.83 3.09 21.58
CA THR A 836 21.63 3.78 22.07
C THR A 836 20.39 2.98 21.68
N PHE A 837 19.53 2.67 22.64
CA PHE A 837 18.25 2.00 22.44
C PHE A 837 17.10 2.99 22.55
N ALA A 838 16.13 2.91 21.63
CA ALA A 838 14.84 3.57 21.75
C ALA A 838 13.72 2.58 21.42
N ALA A 839 12.72 2.51 22.31
CA ALA A 839 11.52 1.74 22.07
C ALA A 839 10.54 2.55 21.22
N VAL A 840 9.88 1.89 20.27
CA VAL A 840 8.80 2.47 19.46
C VAL A 840 7.49 2.32 20.22
N ASP A 841 6.69 3.39 20.29
CA ASP A 841 5.34 3.45 20.88
C ASP A 841 5.19 3.05 22.36
N GLN A 842 6.30 2.92 23.10
CA GLN A 842 6.26 2.64 24.54
C GLN A 842 7.45 3.26 25.28
N CYS A 843 7.27 3.55 26.56
CA CYS A 843 8.34 4.00 27.44
C CYS A 843 9.10 2.81 28.04
N VAL A 844 10.43 2.92 28.11
CA VAL A 844 11.26 1.95 28.81
C VAL A 844 11.14 2.19 30.32
N PRO A 845 10.72 1.19 31.12
CA PRO A 845 10.61 1.34 32.56
C PRO A 845 11.93 1.74 33.20
N ALA A 846 11.90 2.58 34.24
CA ALA A 846 13.11 3.13 34.86
C ALA A 846 14.08 2.05 35.39
N ALA A 847 13.57 0.94 35.91
CA ALA A 847 14.39 -0.20 36.35
C ALA A 847 15.17 -0.83 35.18
N MET A 848 14.49 -1.09 34.07
CA MET A 848 15.09 -1.63 32.84
C MET A 848 16.09 -0.65 32.23
N ALA A 849 15.77 0.65 32.23
CA ALA A 849 16.70 1.67 31.74
C ALA A 849 17.99 1.71 32.56
N ALA A 850 17.91 1.49 33.89
CA ALA A 850 19.08 1.40 34.75
C ALA A 850 19.89 0.09 34.51
N GLU A 851 19.21 -1.03 34.21
CA GLU A 851 19.87 -2.29 33.84
C GLU A 851 20.63 -2.15 32.50
N LEU A 852 20.01 -1.54 31.50
CA LEU A 852 20.64 -1.25 30.21
C LEU A 852 21.81 -0.27 30.35
N ASP A 853 21.68 0.78 31.16
CA ASP A 853 22.76 1.72 31.45
C ASP A 853 23.93 1.05 32.16
N ALA A 854 23.67 0.15 33.12
CA ALA A 854 24.68 -0.67 33.77
C ALA A 854 25.39 -1.63 32.79
N GLU A 855 24.68 -2.11 31.77
CA GLU A 855 25.25 -2.83 30.63
C GLU A 855 25.92 -1.91 29.60
N GLY A 856 25.91 -0.58 29.80
CA GLY A 856 26.49 0.42 28.90
C GLY A 856 25.72 0.61 27.59
N VAL A 857 24.39 0.52 27.64
CA VAL A 857 23.44 0.85 26.58
C VAL A 857 22.65 2.08 27.02
N SER A 858 22.77 3.19 26.28
CA SER A 858 22.02 4.41 26.58
C SER A 858 20.56 4.26 26.15
N VAL A 859 19.60 4.74 26.94
CA VAL A 859 18.18 4.73 26.56
C VAL A 859 17.72 6.12 26.13
N ALA A 860 17.22 6.24 24.90
CA ALA A 860 16.66 7.48 24.38
C ALA A 860 15.13 7.48 24.54
N GLN A 861 14.63 8.29 25.48
CA GLN A 861 13.22 8.46 25.78
C GLN A 861 12.92 9.82 26.46
N ALA A 862 11.65 10.07 26.76
CA ALA A 862 11.22 11.28 27.46
C ALA A 862 11.84 11.38 28.87
N PRO A 863 12.18 12.59 29.37
CA PRO A 863 11.95 13.90 28.75
C PRO A 863 13.05 14.34 27.77
N LEU A 864 14.11 13.55 27.59
CA LEU A 864 15.26 13.95 26.76
C LEU A 864 14.91 14.00 25.27
N TYR A 865 14.14 13.01 24.82
CA TYR A 865 13.61 12.89 23.46
C TYR A 865 12.13 12.56 23.55
N THR A 866 11.27 13.35 22.90
CA THR A 866 9.81 13.16 22.99
C THR A 866 9.28 12.09 22.04
N SER A 867 10.04 11.75 21.00
CA SER A 867 9.73 10.72 20.02
C SER A 867 11.01 10.26 19.31
N VAL A 868 10.91 9.18 18.52
CA VAL A 868 12.00 8.74 17.64
C VAL A 868 12.32 9.80 16.57
N ASP A 869 11.33 10.50 16.03
CA ASP A 869 11.55 11.60 15.09
C ASP A 869 12.30 12.78 15.75
N ASP A 870 11.96 13.13 16.99
CA ASP A 870 12.69 14.15 17.78
C ASP A 870 14.14 13.70 18.05
N LEU A 871 14.37 12.42 18.34
CA LEU A 871 15.71 11.84 18.47
C LEU A 871 16.51 11.95 17.17
N LEU A 872 15.95 11.53 16.03
CA LEU A 872 16.62 11.56 14.73
C LEU A 872 16.95 13.01 14.30
N ARG A 873 16.03 13.96 14.55
CA ARG A 873 16.25 15.38 14.27
C ARG A 873 17.37 15.98 15.13
N ARG A 874 17.37 15.70 16.44
CA ARG A 874 18.34 16.28 17.40
C ARG A 874 19.71 15.63 17.33
N GLN A 875 19.78 14.36 16.94
CA GLN A 875 21.01 13.59 16.78
C GLN A 875 21.28 13.29 15.29
N ALA A 876 20.94 14.22 14.40
CA ALA A 876 21.23 14.08 12.96
C ALA A 876 22.73 13.85 12.74
N ASP A 877 23.06 12.91 11.86
CA ASP A 877 24.41 12.35 11.66
C ASP A 877 25.13 11.86 12.93
N GLY A 878 24.42 11.67 14.04
CA GLY A 878 24.98 11.27 15.33
C GLY A 878 25.25 9.77 15.49
N PHE A 879 24.84 8.97 14.50
CA PHE A 879 24.94 7.51 14.49
C PHE A 879 25.52 7.03 13.15
N GLU A 880 26.39 6.02 13.20
CA GLU A 880 26.96 5.36 12.01
C GLU A 880 26.14 4.15 11.60
N VAL A 881 25.33 3.61 12.51
CA VAL A 881 24.50 2.42 12.29
C VAL A 881 23.12 2.68 12.89
N MET A 882 22.09 2.30 12.16
CA MET A 882 20.73 2.23 12.69
C MET A 882 20.18 0.83 12.47
N TYR A 883 19.89 0.15 13.57
CA TYR A 883 19.35 -1.21 13.60
C TYR A 883 17.84 -1.13 13.83
N LEU A 884 17.07 -1.58 12.84
CA LEU A 884 15.61 -1.53 12.80
C LEU A 884 15.08 -2.97 13.00
N ARG A 885 14.47 -3.25 14.15
CA ARG A 885 13.92 -4.57 14.46
C ARG A 885 12.42 -4.61 14.17
N GLY A 886 12.03 -5.48 13.22
CA GLY A 886 10.62 -5.68 12.85
C GLY A 886 10.18 -4.82 11.67
N GLN A 887 9.21 -5.34 10.91
CA GLN A 887 8.77 -4.76 9.63
C GLN A 887 8.15 -3.38 9.80
N SER A 888 7.23 -3.23 10.77
CA SER A 888 6.54 -1.96 11.03
C SER A 888 7.51 -0.84 11.42
N VAL A 889 8.49 -1.13 12.28
CA VAL A 889 9.57 -0.20 12.64
C VAL A 889 10.39 0.22 11.41
N ALA A 890 10.81 -0.76 10.60
CA ALA A 890 11.63 -0.45 9.43
C ALA A 890 10.85 0.34 8.37
N LEU A 891 9.57 0.03 8.16
CA LEU A 891 8.69 0.76 7.25
C LEU A 891 8.48 2.20 7.71
N ALA A 892 8.24 2.42 9.00
CA ALA A 892 7.99 3.75 9.56
C ALA A 892 9.25 4.65 9.54
N TYR A 893 10.43 4.09 9.80
CA TYR A 893 11.62 4.90 10.09
C TYR A 893 12.74 4.83 9.04
N ALA A 894 12.76 3.88 8.09
CA ALA A 894 13.83 3.81 7.09
C ALA A 894 13.94 5.08 6.25
N GLY A 895 12.81 5.64 5.79
CA GLY A 895 12.79 6.90 5.04
C GLY A 895 13.29 8.10 5.86
N LEU A 896 12.84 8.21 7.11
CA LEU A 896 13.29 9.26 8.04
C LEU A 896 14.79 9.12 8.36
N ALA A 897 15.27 7.89 8.50
CA ALA A 897 16.68 7.60 8.71
C ALA A 897 17.54 8.07 7.53
N ARG A 898 17.09 7.86 6.28
CA ARG A 898 17.80 8.40 5.09
C ARG A 898 17.87 9.91 5.07
N ARG A 899 16.87 10.60 5.62
CA ARG A 899 16.84 12.07 5.73
C ARG A 899 17.77 12.62 6.80
N TYR A 900 17.75 12.05 8.02
CA TYR A 900 18.45 12.61 9.18
C TYR A 900 19.77 11.92 9.52
N LEU A 901 19.98 10.70 9.03
CA LEU A 901 21.20 9.91 9.18
C LEU A 901 21.70 9.44 7.79
N PRO A 902 21.92 10.33 6.81
CA PRO A 902 22.27 9.97 5.43
C PRO A 902 23.55 9.13 5.31
N ARG A 903 24.43 9.15 6.31
CA ARG A 903 25.67 8.36 6.37
C ARG A 903 25.54 7.08 7.18
N ALA A 904 24.45 6.89 7.91
CA ALA A 904 24.28 5.69 8.72
C ALA A 904 23.94 4.49 7.85
N ARG A 905 24.54 3.35 8.20
CA ARG A 905 24.18 2.06 7.61
C ARG A 905 22.92 1.53 8.29
N LEU A 906 21.86 1.33 7.52
CA LEU A 906 20.58 0.81 7.99
C LEU A 906 20.56 -0.71 7.94
N LEU A 907 20.41 -1.33 9.10
CA LEU A 907 20.25 -2.77 9.25
C LEU A 907 18.78 -3.09 9.52
N PHE A 908 18.12 -3.82 8.63
CA PHE A 908 16.78 -4.33 8.85
C PHE A 908 16.83 -5.75 9.38
N ALA A 909 16.47 -5.95 10.65
CA ALA A 909 16.44 -7.27 11.26
C ALA A 909 15.02 -7.83 11.30
N LEU A 910 14.76 -8.84 10.48
CA LEU A 910 13.48 -9.55 10.44
C LEU A 910 13.31 -10.39 11.70
N ARG A 911 12.08 -10.54 12.18
CA ARG A 911 11.73 -11.50 13.25
C ARG A 911 11.70 -12.92 12.68
N SER A 912 10.90 -13.07 11.62
CA SER A 912 10.79 -14.22 10.72
C SER A 912 10.13 -13.74 9.42
N LEU A 913 10.04 -14.59 8.39
CA LEU A 913 9.28 -14.30 7.16
C LEU A 913 7.78 -14.48 7.41
N ARG A 914 7.04 -13.39 7.61
CA ARG A 914 5.62 -13.42 7.98
C ARG A 914 4.74 -13.86 6.81
N HIS A 915 5.09 -13.49 5.57
CA HIS A 915 4.34 -13.95 4.39
C HIS A 915 4.38 -15.48 4.26
N LEU A 916 5.50 -16.12 4.61
CA LEU A 916 5.65 -17.57 4.60
C LEU A 916 4.85 -18.23 5.71
N ALA A 917 4.85 -17.67 6.92
CA ALA A 917 4.02 -18.14 8.02
C ALA A 917 2.52 -18.05 7.68
N LEU A 918 2.08 -16.96 7.05
CA LEU A 918 0.69 -16.75 6.63
C LEU A 918 0.28 -17.68 5.48
N ALA A 919 1.16 -17.93 4.51
CA ALA A 919 0.90 -18.88 3.42
C ALA A 919 0.66 -20.30 3.96
N ARG A 920 1.49 -20.74 4.91
CA ARG A 920 1.33 -22.05 5.56
C ARG A 920 0.05 -22.14 6.37
N ARG A 921 -0.39 -21.04 6.98
CA ARG A 921 -1.69 -20.98 7.66
C ARG A 921 -2.83 -21.19 6.67
N ALA A 922 -2.80 -20.49 5.52
CA ALA A 922 -3.80 -20.65 4.47
C ALA A 922 -3.91 -22.11 4.01
N GLU A 923 -2.78 -22.79 3.86
CA GLU A 923 -2.73 -24.21 3.47
C GLU A 923 -3.21 -25.16 4.58
N VAL A 924 -2.69 -25.01 5.82
CA VAL A 924 -2.99 -25.91 6.94
C VAL A 924 -4.44 -25.78 7.40
N GLN A 925 -5.01 -24.57 7.37
CA GLN A 925 -6.39 -24.29 7.77
C GLN A 925 -7.37 -24.35 6.58
N GLN A 926 -6.88 -24.60 5.35
CA GLN A 926 -7.66 -24.63 4.12
C GLN A 926 -8.51 -23.36 3.90
N VAL A 927 -7.87 -22.19 4.07
CA VAL A 927 -8.48 -20.86 3.91
C VAL A 927 -7.81 -20.16 2.71
N PRO A 928 -8.19 -20.49 1.46
CA PRO A 928 -7.57 -19.94 0.24
C PRO A 928 -7.75 -18.42 0.09
N GLU A 929 -8.73 -17.83 0.77
CA GLU A 929 -9.03 -16.39 0.77
C GLU A 929 -7.87 -15.56 1.33
N LEU A 930 -6.97 -16.15 2.12
CA LEU A 930 -5.76 -15.49 2.64
C LEU A 930 -4.71 -15.20 1.56
N GLY A 931 -4.87 -15.70 0.33
CA GLY A 931 -3.90 -15.51 -0.76
C GLY A 931 -3.57 -14.04 -1.07
N ARG A 932 -4.56 -13.14 -1.01
CA ARG A 932 -4.33 -11.69 -1.19
C ARG A 932 -3.45 -11.11 -0.09
N ALA A 933 -3.74 -11.45 1.17
CA ALA A 933 -2.97 -11.00 2.33
C ALA A 933 -1.52 -11.51 2.29
N VAL A 934 -1.28 -12.73 1.78
CA VAL A 934 0.07 -13.29 1.57
C VAL A 934 0.85 -12.46 0.54
N ALA A 935 0.24 -12.14 -0.60
CA ALA A 935 0.88 -11.34 -1.65
C ALA A 935 1.21 -9.92 -1.15
N GLN A 936 0.28 -9.28 -0.45
CA GLN A 936 0.46 -7.94 0.11
C GLN A 936 1.59 -7.90 1.14
N LEU A 937 1.61 -8.87 2.07
CA LEU A 937 2.63 -8.95 3.11
C LEU A 937 4.02 -9.23 2.52
N ARG A 938 4.09 -10.07 1.48
CA ARG A 938 5.34 -10.33 0.75
C ARG A 938 5.88 -9.06 0.09
N THR A 939 5.03 -8.30 -0.59
CA THR A 939 5.43 -7.02 -1.21
C THR A 939 5.95 -6.04 -0.16
N GLN A 940 5.25 -5.91 0.96
CA GLN A 940 5.69 -5.03 2.05
C GLN A 940 7.06 -5.43 2.61
N GLU A 941 7.29 -6.72 2.91
CA GLU A 941 8.58 -7.19 3.45
C GLU A 941 9.75 -6.93 2.49
N LEU A 942 9.54 -7.15 1.19
CA LEU A 942 10.57 -6.93 0.16
C LEU A 942 10.84 -5.44 -0.07
N THR A 943 9.80 -4.61 -0.14
CA THR A 943 9.96 -3.16 -0.29
C THR A 943 10.70 -2.56 0.90
N THR A 944 10.35 -2.95 2.12
CA THR A 944 11.06 -2.50 3.33
C THR A 944 12.52 -2.96 3.34
N ALA A 945 12.80 -4.19 2.90
CA ALA A 945 14.15 -4.70 2.77
C ALA A 945 15.01 -3.91 1.76
N LEU A 946 14.41 -3.46 0.64
CA LEU A 946 15.09 -2.65 -0.37
C LEU A 946 15.45 -1.24 0.10
N LEU A 947 14.77 -0.70 1.12
CA LEU A 947 15.09 0.62 1.69
C LEU A 947 16.34 0.59 2.60
N CYS A 948 16.77 -0.60 3.04
CA CYS A 948 17.85 -0.80 4.00
C CYS A 948 19.13 -1.30 3.34
N ASP A 949 20.29 -1.05 3.98
CA ASP A 949 21.60 -1.40 3.41
C ASP A 949 21.96 -2.89 3.59
N ALA A 950 21.38 -3.52 4.60
CA ALA A 950 21.49 -4.96 4.82
C ALA A 950 20.27 -5.50 5.57
N VAL A 951 19.91 -6.74 5.25
CA VAL A 951 18.85 -7.49 5.93
C VAL A 951 19.49 -8.55 6.83
N ILE A 952 19.10 -8.58 8.10
CA ILE A 952 19.50 -9.59 9.07
C ILE A 952 18.37 -10.60 9.22
N VAL A 953 18.69 -11.87 8.98
CA VAL A 953 17.85 -13.05 9.29
C VAL A 953 18.63 -13.99 10.22
N HIS A 954 17.97 -15.01 10.79
CA HIS A 954 18.60 -15.88 11.78
C HIS A 954 18.88 -17.30 11.27
N SER A 955 18.45 -17.62 10.05
CA SER A 955 18.72 -18.92 9.41
C SER A 955 19.15 -18.80 7.96
N GLU A 956 19.91 -19.79 7.48
CA GLU A 956 20.30 -19.89 6.07
C GLU A 956 19.10 -20.18 5.16
N MET A 957 18.06 -20.83 5.69
CA MET A 957 16.80 -21.06 4.98
C MET A 957 16.10 -19.73 4.65
N GLU A 958 15.97 -18.83 5.63
CA GLU A 958 15.39 -17.50 5.41
C GLU A 958 16.26 -16.67 4.45
N ALA A 959 17.58 -16.75 4.61
CA ALA A 959 18.51 -16.04 3.75
C ALA A 959 18.41 -16.52 2.29
N THR A 960 18.36 -17.84 2.08
CA THR A 960 18.21 -18.44 0.76
C THR A 960 16.85 -18.09 0.14
N SER A 961 15.79 -18.11 0.95
CA SER A 961 14.45 -17.72 0.51
C SER A 961 14.43 -16.28 0.02
N LEU A 962 14.95 -15.33 0.80
CA LEU A 962 15.03 -13.93 0.40
C LEU A 962 15.94 -13.70 -0.81
N ARG A 963 17.12 -14.34 -0.88
CA ARG A 963 18.03 -14.23 -2.04
C ARG A 963 17.42 -14.82 -3.31
N THR A 964 16.55 -15.83 -3.19
CA THR A 964 15.82 -16.39 -4.33
C THR A 964 14.71 -15.44 -4.79
N LEU A 965 13.98 -14.84 -3.86
CA LEU A 965 12.87 -13.93 -4.15
C LEU A 965 13.35 -12.57 -4.66
N ALA A 966 14.48 -12.07 -4.15
CA ALA A 966 15.07 -10.78 -4.48
C ALA A 966 16.61 -10.85 -4.41
N PRO A 967 17.27 -11.28 -5.50
CA PRO A 967 18.73 -11.48 -5.53
C PRO A 967 19.58 -10.23 -5.26
N MET A 968 18.98 -9.04 -5.41
CA MET A 968 19.64 -7.76 -5.12
C MET A 968 19.79 -7.47 -3.62
N LEU A 969 19.08 -8.19 -2.74
CA LEU A 969 19.13 -7.93 -1.31
C LEU A 969 20.45 -8.37 -0.69
N ASN A 970 21.02 -7.49 0.12
CA ASN A 970 22.21 -7.78 0.91
C ASN A 970 21.83 -8.51 2.22
N VAL A 971 21.60 -9.81 2.13
CA VAL A 971 21.08 -10.63 3.24
C VAL A 971 22.21 -11.33 4.01
N HIS A 972 22.23 -11.15 5.33
CA HIS A 972 23.20 -11.73 6.27
C HIS A 972 22.50 -12.55 7.34
N VAL A 973 23.13 -13.66 7.72
CA VAL A 973 22.67 -14.51 8.83
C VAL A 973 23.38 -14.07 10.10
N ALA A 974 22.62 -13.59 11.09
CA ALA A 974 23.09 -13.38 12.44
C ALA A 974 22.16 -14.13 13.40
N PRO A 975 22.62 -15.22 14.04
CA PRO A 975 21.85 -15.90 15.08
C PRO A 975 21.89 -15.08 16.38
N TRP A 976 21.33 -15.61 17.46
CA TRP A 976 21.51 -15.08 18.81
C TRP A 976 22.39 -15.98 19.67
N ASP A 977 22.98 -15.40 20.72
CA ASP A 977 23.77 -16.11 21.71
C ASP A 977 22.86 -16.90 22.66
N VAL A 978 23.16 -18.17 22.87
CA VAL A 978 22.42 -19.04 23.77
C VAL A 978 23.35 -19.60 24.84
N THR A 979 23.19 -19.10 26.06
CA THR A 979 23.92 -19.54 27.25
C THR A 979 23.15 -20.62 28.01
N GLY A 980 23.03 -21.81 27.42
CA GLY A 980 22.35 -22.94 28.05
C GLY A 980 23.20 -23.61 29.14
N VAL A 981 22.61 -23.86 30.31
CA VAL A 981 23.19 -24.75 31.33
C VAL A 981 22.69 -26.17 31.06
N PRO A 982 23.55 -27.18 30.80
CA PRO A 982 23.08 -28.56 30.68
C PRO A 982 22.35 -29.03 31.93
N THR A 983 21.35 -29.89 31.76
CA THR A 983 20.75 -30.57 32.90
C THR A 983 21.77 -31.46 33.62
N SER A 984 21.72 -31.51 34.94
CA SER A 984 22.58 -32.36 35.78
C SER A 984 22.01 -33.77 36.00
N VAL A 985 20.83 -34.07 35.45
CA VAL A 985 20.12 -35.34 35.66
C VAL A 985 20.24 -36.25 34.43
N ASP A 986 20.70 -37.48 34.65
CA ASP A 986 20.85 -38.49 33.59
C ASP A 986 19.53 -38.82 32.89
N ALA A 987 19.59 -39.07 31.58
CA ALA A 987 18.39 -39.34 30.77
C ALA A 987 17.56 -40.54 31.28
N ALA A 988 18.21 -41.53 31.90
CA ALA A 988 17.57 -42.70 32.48
C ALA A 988 16.64 -42.37 33.67
N GLN A 989 16.92 -41.28 34.39
CA GLN A 989 16.13 -40.83 35.55
C GLN A 989 14.99 -39.88 35.18
N ARG A 990 14.98 -39.39 33.94
CA ARG A 990 13.98 -38.45 33.42
C ARG A 990 12.90 -39.19 32.63
N SER A 991 11.66 -38.71 32.62
CA SER A 991 10.58 -39.32 31.84
C SER A 991 9.56 -38.26 31.42
N GLY A 992 8.89 -38.47 30.28
CA GLY A 992 7.94 -37.52 29.73
C GLY A 992 8.53 -36.59 28.69
N VAL A 993 7.65 -35.80 28.08
CA VAL A 993 7.97 -34.80 27.06
C VAL A 993 7.62 -33.40 27.55
N ALA A 994 8.41 -32.39 27.15
CA ALA A 994 8.06 -30.98 27.34
C ALA A 994 7.84 -30.28 26.01
N PHE A 995 6.76 -29.51 25.92
CA PHE A 995 6.52 -28.54 24.86
C PHE A 995 6.65 -27.13 25.44
N LEU A 996 7.51 -26.32 24.83
CA LEU A 996 7.71 -24.92 25.22
C LEU A 996 6.94 -23.99 24.29
N GLY A 997 6.29 -22.98 24.85
CA GLY A 997 5.79 -21.89 24.05
C GLY A 997 5.10 -20.79 24.83
N HIS A 998 4.94 -19.65 24.16
CA HIS A 998 4.02 -18.62 24.61
C HIS A 998 2.65 -18.90 24.02
N TYR A 999 1.72 -19.34 24.86
CA TYR A 999 0.36 -19.70 24.44
C TYR A 999 -0.46 -18.47 24.05
N GLY A 1000 0.14 -17.27 24.16
CA GLY A 1000 -0.22 -15.98 23.56
C GLY A 1000 -0.33 -15.96 22.04
N HIS A 1001 0.33 -16.90 21.36
CA HIS A 1001 0.45 -16.92 19.91
C HIS A 1001 -0.26 -18.12 19.30
N MET A 1002 -1.09 -17.87 18.28
CA MET A 1002 -1.86 -18.91 17.58
C MET A 1002 -0.99 -20.07 17.09
N GLU A 1003 0.19 -19.79 16.50
CA GLU A 1003 1.10 -20.82 16.00
C GLU A 1003 1.55 -21.79 17.10
N THR A 1004 1.73 -21.29 18.32
CA THR A 1004 2.10 -22.10 19.48
C THR A 1004 0.90 -22.90 20.00
N LEU A 1005 -0.29 -22.29 20.03
CA LEU A 1005 -1.51 -22.97 20.47
C LEU A 1005 -1.91 -24.10 19.52
N GLU A 1006 -1.88 -23.86 18.20
CA GLU A 1006 -2.14 -24.86 17.18
C GLU A 1006 -1.18 -26.06 17.34
N ALA A 1007 0.12 -25.77 17.49
CA ALA A 1007 1.14 -26.79 17.69
C ALA A 1007 0.92 -27.61 18.98
N ALA A 1008 0.54 -26.95 20.08
CA ALA A 1008 0.23 -27.62 21.34
C ALA A 1008 -1.04 -28.47 21.23
N SER A 1009 -2.06 -27.95 20.54
CA SER A 1009 -3.33 -28.63 20.28
C SER A 1009 -3.11 -29.92 19.48
N TRP A 1010 -2.38 -29.85 18.37
CA TRP A 1010 -2.04 -31.01 17.56
C TRP A 1010 -1.18 -32.02 18.33
N LEU A 1011 -0.22 -31.57 19.16
CA LEU A 1011 0.54 -32.48 20.02
C LEU A 1011 -0.37 -33.25 20.98
N VAL A 1012 -1.26 -32.55 21.69
CA VAL A 1012 -2.11 -33.17 22.72
C VAL A 1012 -3.24 -34.01 22.13
N ARG A 1013 -3.84 -33.59 21.02
CA ARG A 1013 -5.01 -34.27 20.43
C ARG A 1013 -4.65 -35.38 19.45
N ASP A 1014 -3.56 -35.22 18.69
CA ASP A 1014 -3.22 -36.13 17.62
C ASP A 1014 -2.02 -37.01 17.95
N VAL A 1015 -0.98 -36.44 18.56
CA VAL A 1015 0.29 -37.17 18.77
C VAL A 1015 0.25 -37.97 20.07
N MET A 1016 -0.09 -37.34 21.19
CA MET A 1016 -0.03 -37.97 22.51
C MET A 1016 -0.98 -39.16 22.69
N PRO A 1017 -2.21 -39.20 22.16
CA PRO A 1017 -3.05 -40.39 22.23
C PRO A 1017 -2.42 -41.61 21.56
N ARG A 1018 -1.68 -41.39 20.46
CA ARG A 1018 -0.91 -42.44 19.76
C ARG A 1018 0.33 -42.88 20.55
N VAL A 1019 0.91 -41.98 21.35
CA VAL A 1019 1.98 -42.31 22.31
C VAL A 1019 1.41 -43.18 23.43
N TRP A 1020 0.30 -42.77 24.05
CA TRP A 1020 -0.30 -43.46 25.19
C TRP A 1020 -0.87 -44.84 24.84
N ALA A 1021 -1.34 -45.02 23.60
CA ALA A 1021 -1.71 -46.33 23.09
C ALA A 1021 -0.56 -47.36 23.12
N GLN A 1022 0.70 -46.90 23.11
CA GLN A 1022 1.90 -47.74 23.17
C GLN A 1022 2.60 -47.67 24.53
N ALA A 1023 2.58 -46.51 25.19
CA ALA A 1023 3.26 -46.22 26.44
C ALA A 1023 2.46 -45.20 27.28
N SER A 1024 1.48 -45.68 28.02
CA SER A 1024 0.56 -44.86 28.82
C SER A 1024 1.21 -44.08 29.97
N HIS A 1025 2.45 -44.39 30.35
CA HIS A 1025 3.18 -43.74 31.45
C HIS A 1025 3.93 -42.45 31.04
N ILE A 1026 3.99 -42.11 29.75
CA ILE A 1026 4.73 -40.94 29.26
C ILE A 1026 3.86 -39.69 29.45
N ARG A 1027 4.24 -38.83 30.40
CA ARG A 1027 3.56 -37.55 30.65
C ARG A 1027 3.92 -36.48 29.60
N CYS A 1028 2.99 -35.57 29.31
CA CYS A 1028 3.23 -34.40 28.47
C CYS A 1028 3.16 -33.12 29.30
N VAL A 1029 4.23 -32.32 29.30
CA VAL A 1029 4.30 -31.04 30.01
C VAL A 1029 4.19 -29.90 29.01
N LEU A 1030 3.15 -29.08 29.15
CA LEU A 1030 2.98 -27.82 28.42
C LEU A 1030 3.52 -26.70 29.30
N ALA A 1031 4.69 -26.16 28.97
CA ALA A 1031 5.38 -25.15 29.77
C ALA A 1031 5.45 -23.79 29.06
N GLY A 1032 5.16 -22.71 29.78
CA GLY A 1032 5.33 -21.34 29.31
C GLY A 1032 4.19 -20.40 29.69
N GLU A 1033 4.32 -19.15 29.25
CA GLU A 1033 3.40 -18.07 29.59
C GLU A 1033 2.16 -18.06 28.66
N GLY A 1034 0.99 -17.72 29.21
CA GLY A 1034 -0.24 -17.57 28.45
C GLY A 1034 -1.49 -17.76 29.32
N PRO A 1035 -2.68 -17.74 28.73
CA PRO A 1035 -3.94 -17.92 29.45
C PRO A 1035 -3.96 -19.27 30.15
N GLN A 1036 -3.82 -19.30 31.48
CA GLN A 1036 -3.73 -20.56 32.23
C GLN A 1036 -4.97 -21.43 32.02
N ASP A 1037 -6.10 -20.79 31.80
CA ASP A 1037 -7.37 -21.40 31.48
C ASP A 1037 -7.39 -22.02 30.06
N VAL A 1038 -6.66 -21.43 29.09
CA VAL A 1038 -6.45 -22.02 27.75
C VAL A 1038 -5.75 -23.36 27.81
N VAL A 1039 -4.62 -23.34 28.50
CA VAL A 1039 -3.70 -24.46 28.51
C VAL A 1039 -4.30 -25.55 29.41
N SER A 1040 -4.99 -25.15 30.48
CA SER A 1040 -5.73 -26.06 31.35
C SER A 1040 -6.90 -26.73 30.63
N ALA A 1041 -7.64 -26.03 29.78
CA ALA A 1041 -8.70 -26.65 28.98
C ALA A 1041 -8.13 -27.63 27.96
N LEU A 1042 -7.02 -27.28 27.31
CA LEU A 1042 -6.29 -28.19 26.42
C LEU A 1042 -5.82 -29.45 27.16
N ALA A 1043 -5.32 -29.30 28.39
CA ALA A 1043 -4.94 -30.42 29.24
C ALA A 1043 -6.14 -31.28 29.68
N ARG A 1044 -7.31 -30.68 29.93
CA ARG A 1044 -8.55 -31.39 30.30
C ARG A 1044 -9.21 -32.14 29.15
N ALA A 1045 -8.99 -31.70 27.91
CA ALA A 1045 -9.49 -32.38 26.72
C ALA A 1045 -8.73 -33.68 26.39
N ALA A 1046 -7.63 -33.97 27.09
CA ALA A 1046 -6.96 -35.25 27.02
C ALA A 1046 -7.71 -36.29 27.88
N ASP A 1047 -8.00 -37.45 27.29
CA ASP A 1047 -8.76 -38.56 27.90
C ASP A 1047 -8.23 -38.96 29.29
N GLU A 1048 -9.12 -39.15 30.27
CA GLU A 1048 -8.83 -39.47 31.68
C GLU A 1048 -8.11 -40.83 31.86
N THR A 1049 -7.98 -41.63 30.80
CA THR A 1049 -7.41 -42.98 30.83
C THR A 1049 -5.89 -43.06 30.51
N CYS A 1050 -5.19 -41.92 30.38
CA CYS A 1050 -3.80 -41.84 29.93
C CYS A 1050 -2.87 -41.01 30.84
N GLY A 1051 -1.54 -41.07 30.65
CA GLY A 1051 -0.47 -40.53 31.51
C GLY A 1051 -0.42 -39.02 31.82
N GLY A 1052 -1.46 -38.27 31.44
CA GLY A 1052 -1.71 -36.89 31.86
C GLY A 1052 -0.98 -35.82 31.03
N VAL A 1053 -1.66 -34.69 30.84
CA VAL A 1053 -1.09 -33.43 30.38
C VAL A 1053 -0.94 -32.52 31.59
N GLU A 1054 0.29 -32.10 31.88
CA GLU A 1054 0.63 -31.17 32.95
C GLU A 1054 0.85 -29.77 32.36
N VAL A 1055 0.27 -28.76 32.98
CA VAL A 1055 0.45 -27.35 32.60
C VAL A 1055 1.35 -26.67 33.61
N VAL A 1056 2.45 -26.11 33.13
CA VAL A 1056 3.42 -25.36 33.94
C VAL A 1056 3.45 -23.93 33.41
N GLY A 1057 3.29 -22.95 34.30
CA GLY A 1057 3.38 -21.53 33.95
C GLY A 1057 4.79 -21.10 33.52
N PRO A 1058 5.09 -19.79 33.56
CA PRO A 1058 6.43 -19.28 33.27
C PRO A 1058 7.49 -20.01 34.10
N VAL A 1059 8.59 -20.42 33.45
CA VAL A 1059 9.68 -21.19 34.06
C VAL A 1059 10.94 -20.33 34.07
N ASP A 1060 11.39 -19.93 35.26
CA ASP A 1060 12.56 -19.05 35.43
C ASP A 1060 13.87 -19.73 34.94
N ASN A 1061 14.01 -21.04 35.17
CA ASN A 1061 15.18 -21.81 34.72
C ASN A 1061 14.78 -23.12 34.06
N LEU A 1062 14.75 -23.16 32.72
CA LEU A 1062 14.35 -24.34 31.96
C LEU A 1062 15.14 -25.60 32.33
N SER A 1063 16.46 -25.49 32.54
CA SER A 1063 17.32 -26.66 32.80
C SER A 1063 17.09 -27.30 34.16
N ARG A 1064 16.90 -26.48 35.21
CA ARG A 1064 16.70 -26.93 36.59
C ARG A 1064 15.24 -27.29 36.86
N ASP A 1065 14.31 -26.45 36.41
CA ASP A 1065 12.92 -26.47 36.88
C ASP A 1065 11.97 -27.23 35.93
N LEU A 1066 12.40 -27.56 34.69
CA LEU A 1066 11.60 -28.33 33.72
C LEU A 1066 12.36 -29.51 33.09
N PHE A 1067 13.48 -29.24 32.43
CA PHE A 1067 14.23 -30.23 31.66
C PHE A 1067 14.95 -31.28 32.53
N SER A 1068 15.15 -31.00 33.82
CA SER A 1068 15.60 -31.99 34.81
C SER A 1068 14.58 -33.11 35.03
N ALA A 1069 13.31 -32.89 34.69
CA ALA A 1069 12.23 -33.83 34.93
C ALA A 1069 11.84 -34.63 33.66
N VAL A 1070 11.90 -34.02 32.48
CA VAL A 1070 11.46 -34.62 31.20
C VAL A 1070 12.61 -35.26 30.40
N ARG A 1071 12.32 -36.29 29.61
CA ARG A 1071 13.35 -37.00 28.83
C ARG A 1071 13.64 -36.30 27.50
N LEU A 1072 12.61 -35.76 26.85
CA LEU A 1072 12.67 -35.15 25.52
C LEU A 1072 11.94 -33.79 25.50
N GLY A 1073 12.37 -32.87 24.65
CA GLY A 1073 11.51 -31.78 24.19
C GLY A 1073 10.72 -32.21 22.95
N VAL A 1074 9.62 -31.51 22.68
CA VAL A 1074 8.81 -31.67 21.45
C VAL A 1074 8.53 -30.31 20.83
N ALA A 1075 8.75 -30.19 19.52
CA ALA A 1075 8.43 -29.01 18.71
C ALA A 1075 7.50 -29.40 17.55
N SER A 1076 6.20 -29.34 17.82
CA SER A 1076 5.13 -29.84 16.96
C SER A 1076 4.56 -28.80 15.99
N GLN A 1077 5.20 -27.64 15.83
CA GLN A 1077 4.66 -26.52 15.05
C GLN A 1077 4.56 -26.85 13.55
N ARG A 1078 3.39 -26.58 12.97
CA ARG A 1078 3.13 -26.71 11.52
C ARG A 1078 3.01 -25.34 10.84
N LEU A 1079 2.86 -24.31 11.66
CA LEU A 1079 2.84 -22.89 11.28
C LEU A 1079 4.16 -22.22 11.69
N GLY A 1080 4.37 -21.01 11.19
CA GLY A 1080 5.57 -20.21 11.47
C GLY A 1080 6.67 -20.37 10.42
N ALA A 1081 7.78 -19.66 10.63
CA ALA A 1081 8.97 -19.68 9.78
C ALA A 1081 10.23 -19.35 10.59
N GLY A 1082 11.39 -19.83 10.14
CA GLY A 1082 12.69 -19.47 10.70
C GLY A 1082 13.18 -20.40 11.81
N VAL A 1083 14.01 -19.88 12.72
CA VAL A 1083 14.63 -20.68 13.79
C VAL A 1083 13.67 -20.90 14.95
N ALA A 1084 13.36 -22.16 15.23
CA ALA A 1084 12.56 -22.55 16.40
C ALA A 1084 13.36 -22.45 17.71
N ALA A 1085 13.26 -21.33 18.43
CA ALA A 1085 13.99 -21.11 19.69
C ALA A 1085 13.80 -22.24 20.71
N LYS A 1086 12.58 -22.77 20.84
CA LYS A 1086 12.26 -23.93 21.71
C LYS A 1086 13.12 -25.18 21.44
N VAL A 1087 13.50 -25.40 20.19
CA VAL A 1087 14.38 -26.52 19.81
C VAL A 1087 15.81 -26.23 20.23
N VAL A 1088 16.27 -25.00 20.01
CA VAL A 1088 17.59 -24.51 20.42
C VAL A 1088 17.75 -24.60 21.94
N ASP A 1089 16.76 -24.15 22.72
CA ASP A 1089 16.77 -24.21 24.19
C ASP A 1089 16.80 -25.66 24.71
N THR A 1090 16.01 -26.55 24.09
CA THR A 1090 16.01 -27.99 24.43
C THR A 1090 17.39 -28.62 24.19
N PHE A 1091 18.00 -28.33 23.03
CA PHE A 1091 19.33 -28.81 22.71
C PHE A 1091 20.42 -28.19 23.60
N ALA A 1092 20.31 -26.90 23.93
CA ALA A 1092 21.24 -26.22 24.82
C ALA A 1092 21.28 -26.87 26.22
N ALA A 1093 20.11 -27.30 26.72
CA ALA A 1093 19.97 -28.05 27.97
C ALA A 1093 20.45 -29.51 27.89
N GLY A 1094 20.81 -30.01 26.70
CA GLY A 1094 21.33 -31.36 26.49
C GLY A 1094 20.27 -32.43 26.28
N LEU A 1095 19.03 -32.05 25.93
CA LEU A 1095 17.93 -32.96 25.65
C LEU A 1095 17.73 -33.13 24.14
N PRO A 1096 17.31 -34.31 23.66
CA PRO A 1096 16.82 -34.42 22.29
C PRO A 1096 15.46 -33.73 22.14
N CYS A 1097 15.22 -33.08 21.01
CA CYS A 1097 13.93 -32.49 20.67
C CYS A 1097 13.34 -33.24 19.46
N VAL A 1098 12.16 -33.85 19.62
CA VAL A 1098 11.42 -34.46 18.49
C VAL A 1098 10.61 -33.36 17.81
N MET A 1099 10.72 -33.20 16.50
CA MET A 1099 10.27 -31.99 15.83
C MET A 1099 9.63 -32.23 14.46
N THR A 1100 8.78 -31.32 14.00
CA THR A 1100 8.25 -31.30 12.63
C THR A 1100 9.30 -30.79 11.62
N PRO A 1101 9.08 -30.96 10.30
CA PRO A 1101 9.92 -30.32 9.29
C PRO A 1101 9.98 -28.80 9.41
N VAL A 1102 8.84 -28.15 9.71
CA VAL A 1102 8.74 -26.70 9.92
C VAL A 1102 9.55 -26.25 11.14
N ALA A 1103 9.59 -27.03 12.22
CA ALA A 1103 10.45 -26.73 13.36
C ALA A 1103 11.96 -26.93 13.08
N ALA A 1104 12.30 -27.75 12.09
CA ALA A 1104 13.68 -28.14 11.77
C ALA A 1104 14.33 -27.25 10.71
N GLU A 1105 13.54 -26.60 9.84
CA GLU A 1105 14.01 -25.92 8.63
C GLU A 1105 15.03 -24.80 8.87
N GLY A 1106 14.93 -24.09 10.00
CA GLY A 1106 15.85 -23.03 10.38
C GLY A 1106 17.17 -23.53 10.97
N LEU A 1107 17.33 -24.84 11.18
CA LEU A 1107 18.46 -25.44 11.88
C LEU A 1107 19.38 -26.22 10.93
N SER A 1108 20.69 -26.05 11.09
CA SER A 1108 21.70 -26.87 10.39
C SER A 1108 21.90 -28.21 11.09
N LEU A 1109 20.96 -29.14 10.89
CA LEU A 1109 20.99 -30.46 11.53
C LEU A 1109 22.03 -31.38 10.89
N SER A 1110 22.74 -32.15 11.71
CA SER A 1110 23.54 -33.28 11.21
C SER A 1110 22.64 -34.46 10.82
N LYS A 1111 23.11 -35.38 9.96
CA LYS A 1111 22.39 -36.63 9.61
C LYS A 1111 21.87 -37.42 10.82
N ARG A 1112 22.56 -37.31 11.95
CA ARG A 1112 22.14 -37.96 13.20
C ARG A 1112 20.92 -37.25 13.82
N LEU A 1113 20.92 -35.92 13.82
CA LEU A 1113 19.83 -35.11 14.37
C LEU A 1113 18.60 -35.06 13.44
N GLU A 1114 18.78 -35.20 12.12
CA GLU A 1114 17.66 -35.34 11.16
C GLU A 1114 16.72 -36.50 11.53
N THR A 1115 17.21 -37.53 12.24
CA THR A 1115 16.37 -38.64 12.70
C THR A 1115 15.29 -38.23 13.72
N LEU A 1116 15.39 -37.03 14.29
CA LEU A 1116 14.40 -36.44 15.20
C LEU A 1116 13.26 -35.74 14.45
N VAL A 1117 13.39 -35.51 13.15
CA VAL A 1117 12.38 -34.85 12.31
C VAL A 1117 11.30 -35.84 11.89
N CYS A 1118 10.03 -35.48 12.13
CA CYS A 1118 8.87 -36.35 11.95
C CYS A 1118 7.78 -35.60 11.16
N GLY A 1119 7.38 -36.13 9.99
CA GLY A 1119 6.44 -35.45 9.08
C GLY A 1119 4.97 -35.60 9.46
N ASP A 1120 4.63 -36.58 10.29
CA ASP A 1120 3.25 -36.86 10.70
C ASP A 1120 3.16 -37.35 12.15
N ALA A 1121 1.95 -37.35 12.71
CA ALA A 1121 1.72 -37.69 14.11
C ALA A 1121 2.09 -39.14 14.48
N ASN A 1122 1.95 -40.11 13.56
CA ASN A 1122 2.34 -41.51 13.81
C ASN A 1122 3.87 -41.65 13.87
N SER A 1123 4.58 -40.96 12.98
CA SER A 1123 6.04 -40.92 12.98
C SER A 1123 6.58 -40.26 14.26
N MET A 1124 5.95 -39.17 14.70
CA MET A 1124 6.32 -38.46 15.93
C MET A 1124 6.05 -39.30 17.18
N ALA A 1125 4.87 -39.91 17.29
CA ALA A 1125 4.53 -40.77 18.43
C ALA A 1125 5.49 -41.96 18.57
N ARG A 1126 5.77 -42.67 17.47
CA ARG A 1126 6.76 -43.78 17.46
C ARG A 1126 8.15 -43.32 17.87
N ARG A 1127 8.56 -42.11 17.45
CA ARG A 1127 9.86 -41.54 17.83
C ARG A 1127 9.92 -41.23 19.32
N ILE A 1128 8.87 -40.63 19.88
CA ILE A 1128 8.76 -40.34 21.31
C ILE A 1128 8.89 -41.62 22.13
N VAL A 1129 8.10 -42.66 21.82
CA VAL A 1129 8.15 -43.95 22.53
C VAL A 1129 9.54 -44.59 22.44
N ARG A 1130 10.11 -44.67 21.24
CA ARG A 1130 11.44 -45.29 21.04
C ARG A 1130 12.56 -44.61 21.81
N LEU A 1131 12.53 -43.29 21.94
CA LEU A 1131 13.53 -42.54 22.71
C LEU A 1131 13.31 -42.67 24.23
N HIS A 1132 12.09 -42.98 24.66
CA HIS A 1132 11.84 -43.40 26.03
C HIS A 1132 12.36 -44.81 26.30
N ASP A 1133 12.22 -45.75 25.36
CA ASP A 1133 12.75 -47.12 25.51
C ASP A 1133 14.28 -47.19 25.46
N THR A 1134 14.95 -46.15 24.93
CA THR A 1134 16.41 -46.11 24.77
C THR A 1134 17.04 -44.82 25.31
N PRO A 1135 17.12 -44.65 26.65
CA PRO A 1135 17.65 -43.44 27.29
C PRO A 1135 19.07 -43.06 26.85
N GLU A 1136 19.94 -44.05 26.62
CA GLU A 1136 21.31 -43.82 26.13
C GLU A 1136 21.33 -43.15 24.74
N LYS A 1137 20.39 -43.52 23.87
CA LYS A 1137 20.25 -42.89 22.55
C LYS A 1137 19.70 -41.49 22.65
N ALA A 1138 18.73 -41.27 23.54
CA ALA A 1138 18.18 -39.95 23.83
C ALA A 1138 19.29 -39.00 24.33
N GLU A 1139 20.12 -39.45 25.27
CA GLU A 1139 21.24 -38.67 25.80
C GLU A 1139 22.31 -38.39 24.74
N ALA A 1140 22.64 -39.37 23.90
CA ALA A 1140 23.61 -39.18 22.84
C ALA A 1140 23.12 -38.22 21.74
N LEU A 1141 21.81 -38.20 21.46
CA LEU A 1141 21.18 -37.22 20.56
C LEU A 1141 21.14 -35.83 21.19
N GLY A 1142 20.78 -35.72 22.47
CA GLY A 1142 20.80 -34.46 23.21
C GLY A 1142 22.19 -33.82 23.27
N ARG A 1143 23.25 -34.61 23.56
CA ARG A 1143 24.65 -34.15 23.48
C ARG A 1143 25.06 -33.70 22.07
N SER A 1144 24.53 -34.36 21.04
CA SER A 1144 24.79 -33.95 19.66
C SER A 1144 24.13 -32.62 19.32
N GLY A 1145 22.90 -32.39 19.80
CA GLY A 1145 22.21 -31.12 19.68
C GLY A 1145 22.92 -30.00 20.43
N GLN A 1146 23.36 -30.28 21.66
CA GLN A 1146 24.11 -29.31 22.46
C GLN A 1146 25.38 -28.82 21.77
N ARG A 1147 26.16 -29.72 21.15
CA ARG A 1147 27.35 -29.34 20.37
C ARG A 1147 27.01 -28.47 19.16
N MET A 1148 25.87 -28.71 18.50
CA MET A 1148 25.40 -27.87 17.41
C MET A 1148 25.07 -26.45 17.93
N VAL A 1149 24.37 -26.34 19.05
CA VAL A 1149 24.07 -25.03 19.68
C VAL A 1149 25.36 -24.30 20.06
N GLN A 1150 26.29 -24.98 20.73
CA GLN A 1150 27.59 -24.42 21.12
C GLN A 1150 28.48 -24.01 19.93
N ALA A 1151 28.21 -24.52 18.73
CA ALA A 1151 28.93 -24.15 17.52
C ALA A 1151 28.27 -22.98 16.76
N ALA A 1152 26.93 -22.88 16.79
CA ALA A 1152 26.18 -21.98 15.92
C ALA A 1152 25.51 -20.79 16.64
N PHE A 1153 25.14 -20.93 17.91
CA PHE A 1153 24.40 -19.92 18.69
C PHE A 1153 25.30 -19.34 19.78
N THR A 1154 26.38 -18.69 19.34
CA THR A 1154 27.37 -18.07 20.22
C THR A 1154 27.46 -16.58 19.96
N ALA A 1155 27.86 -15.82 20.96
CA ALA A 1155 28.10 -14.39 20.79
C ALA A 1155 29.17 -14.05 19.73
N ASP A 1156 30.09 -14.97 19.41
CA ASP A 1156 31.04 -14.80 18.30
C ASP A 1156 30.35 -14.97 16.93
N ALA A 1157 29.38 -15.88 16.83
CA ALA A 1157 28.55 -16.03 15.63
C ALA A 1157 27.65 -14.79 15.41
N VAL A 1158 27.06 -14.25 16.48
CA VAL A 1158 26.29 -12.99 16.44
C VAL A 1158 27.16 -11.84 15.94
N ALA A 1159 28.33 -11.64 16.58
CA ALA A 1159 29.24 -10.57 16.21
C ALA A 1159 29.75 -10.72 14.76
N SER A 1160 30.01 -11.95 14.31
CA SER A 1160 30.44 -12.23 12.93
C SER A 1160 29.36 -11.91 11.90
N GLY A 1161 28.11 -12.29 12.17
CA GLY A 1161 26.98 -11.97 11.29
C GLY A 1161 26.72 -10.46 11.18
N LEU A 1162 26.76 -9.75 12.32
CA LEU A 1162 26.64 -8.29 12.35
C LEU A 1162 27.84 -7.59 11.69
N ALA A 1163 29.05 -8.09 11.90
CA ALA A 1163 30.26 -7.56 11.26
C ALA A 1163 30.22 -7.69 9.74
N ALA A 1164 29.74 -8.82 9.22
CA ALA A 1164 29.51 -9.04 7.80
C ALA A 1164 28.47 -8.05 7.24
N ALA A 1165 27.35 -7.88 7.95
CA ALA A 1165 26.32 -6.93 7.55
C ALA A 1165 26.81 -5.47 7.56
N LEU A 1166 27.75 -5.14 8.45
CA LEU A 1166 28.35 -3.81 8.59
C LEU A 1166 29.60 -3.57 7.73
N ASN A 1167 30.12 -4.60 7.06
CA ASN A 1167 31.42 -4.57 6.37
C ASN A 1167 32.61 -4.16 7.29
N VAL A 1168 32.66 -4.65 8.53
CA VAL A 1168 33.72 -4.34 9.51
C VAL A 1168 34.49 -5.60 9.91
N THR A 1169 35.81 -5.49 10.10
CA THR A 1169 36.65 -6.60 10.61
C THR A 1169 36.51 -6.78 12.14
N MET A 1170 36.30 -8.01 12.58
CA MET A 1170 36.32 -8.39 14.00
C MET A 1170 37.63 -7.96 14.69
N PRO A 1171 37.58 -7.27 15.85
CA PRO A 1171 38.78 -6.97 16.61
C PRO A 1171 39.44 -8.26 17.13
N ALA A 1172 40.78 -8.35 17.03
CA ALA A 1172 41.52 -9.53 17.49
C ALA A 1172 41.37 -9.72 19.02
N VAL A 1173 40.70 -10.80 19.43
CA VAL A 1173 40.54 -11.16 20.85
C VAL A 1173 41.91 -11.52 21.44
N ARG A 1174 42.47 -10.66 22.30
CA ARG A 1174 43.55 -11.06 23.20
C ARG A 1174 42.96 -11.90 24.34
N LEU A 1175 43.03 -13.22 24.21
CA LEU A 1175 42.80 -14.14 25.32
C LEU A 1175 43.80 -13.80 26.45
N ARG A 1176 43.32 -13.21 27.55
CA ARG A 1176 44.08 -13.24 28.82
C ARG A 1176 43.91 -14.63 29.41
N ALA A 1177 45.05 -15.31 29.60
CA ALA A 1177 45.18 -16.62 30.23
C ALA A 1177 44.70 -16.61 31.69
#